data_AF-A0A9W8D7G6-F1
#
_entry.id   AF-A0A9W8D7G6-F1
#
_cell.length_a   1.000
_cell.length_b   1.000
_cell.length_c   1.000
_cell.angle_alpha   90.00
_cell.angle_beta   90.00
_cell.angle_gamma   90.00
#
_symmetry.space_group_name_H-M   'P 1'
#
loop_
_entity.id
_entity.type
_entity.pdbx_description
1 polymer ?
#
loop_
_entity_poly.entity_id
_entity_poly.type
_entity_poly.pdbx_seq_one_letter_code
_entity_poly.pdbx_strand_id
1 'polypeptide(L)'
;MEPESVSDTAASLASAPQDRNEEDDELLREESPEMVDAQLVFTESPSYVTGGTMRDYQMCGLNWVISLYENGINSILADEMGLGKTLQVISFIGYLQHCRNERGPHLIVVPKSTLQNWKAEFNRWVPDLDVFLLHGDKERRAETFAEHLWPQSEEQAKIDSAELLTEEETKEKEELSTQGFVLESHGYGNMDLVKGDVEGKTPEEVKAYAKVFLKRYKELTDADRLESQIAKGEQKRTRRNEIQQLLDAKLGECKQDPQRHFYIPYGTGGSTAKGRVYTEDEDRFLLVQLARIGIGCDDVYDRIRQEVRLSPLFRFDWFIKSRNTGNSAALSDATQRFAMRLLAGYRPLAVQRRTLAPQYRGLATSQTTANSGELYDVVIIGGGPAGCALAAALGSLDALSRMRVALVDPGKLGEMRQWTPPADAYLPRTLQITSSNKRYLDKLGLWQWCFEDRVQAYNRAVVTDALGGGAVDLAAVPLPGRNDTAFMVETKNLVSGLLKALDHSSSCVDVVERARVTEIEAAPSMWPAVTLSNSRRLQARLIVGADGASSRVRKYAGIGTYGTEYAQYGLVATLCLDQLNSTAFQRFLPSGPVALLPFPGGFANLVWSLDSELVQLLKTAPEGIFADLINAAFRLTPAEMEYIYSLLRSGVDPDTIGAEIAWRLDVFARNNPDTNIKLPPRVAALSPRSRTSFPLRMRMVDTLVANRVALIGDAGHVMHPLAGQGLNMGLADVQCLAQVLEQAAASGEDLGSAAVLDRYNSQRYVRNLAMQGIVDKVWHVFGAHSGTVATLRSLAMNGLDRLPAIKSRMIHAFMQ
;
A
#
# COMPACT_ATOMS: atom_id res chain seq x y z
N MET A 1 35.12 -18.10 73.39
CA MET A 1 35.42 -16.73 72.92
C MET A 1 34.24 -16.32 72.05
N GLU A 2 33.32 -15.56 72.63
CA GLU A 2 32.40 -14.65 71.93
C GLU A 2 33.18 -13.48 71.29
N PRO A 3 32.56 -12.57 70.51
CA PRO A 3 31.37 -12.65 69.63
C PRO A 3 31.72 -12.07 68.21
N GLU A 4 30.87 -11.86 67.17
CA GLU A 4 29.54 -11.24 67.01
C GLU A 4 28.93 -11.69 65.65
N SER A 5 27.73 -12.31 65.61
CA SER A 5 26.39 -11.77 65.24
C SER A 5 26.22 -11.32 63.76
N VAL A 6 25.15 -11.51 62.97
CA VAL A 6 23.87 -12.27 62.90
C VAL A 6 23.07 -11.65 61.71
N SER A 7 22.14 -12.42 61.11
CA SER A 7 21.05 -12.08 60.13
C SER A 7 21.41 -12.07 58.64
N ASP A 8 20.97 -13.06 57.84
CA ASP A 8 19.60 -13.27 57.26
C ASP A 8 19.26 -12.19 56.21
N THR A 9 18.80 -12.44 54.97
CA THR A 9 17.86 -13.45 54.46
C THR A 9 17.88 -13.44 52.92
N ALA A 10 17.38 -14.50 52.31
CA ALA A 10 17.28 -14.79 50.88
C ALA A 10 16.45 -13.80 50.02
N ALA A 11 16.84 -13.64 48.73
CA ALA A 11 15.92 -13.59 47.59
C ALA A 11 16.66 -13.76 46.25
N SER A 12 16.31 -14.82 45.55
CA SER A 12 16.66 -15.17 44.16
C SER A 12 15.84 -14.38 43.13
N LEU A 13 16.30 -14.40 41.87
CA LEU A 13 15.66 -13.96 40.59
C LEU A 13 15.84 -12.45 40.33
N ALA A 14 16.40 -11.97 39.22
CA ALA A 14 16.58 -12.54 37.89
C ALA A 14 17.76 -11.88 37.17
N SER A 15 18.62 -12.68 36.54
CA SER A 15 19.54 -12.25 35.48
C SER A 15 18.74 -12.10 34.18
N ALA A 16 18.63 -10.87 33.67
CA ALA A 16 18.13 -10.57 32.33
C ALA A 16 19.31 -10.17 31.42
N PRO A 17 19.28 -10.50 30.12
CA PRO A 17 20.47 -10.56 29.28
C PRO A 17 20.81 -9.19 28.66
N GLN A 18 22.10 -8.83 28.77
CA GLN A 18 22.77 -7.97 27.79
C GLN A 18 22.93 -8.81 26.52
N ASP A 19 22.11 -8.57 25.50
CA ASP A 19 22.32 -8.98 24.10
C ASP A 19 21.16 -8.40 23.30
N ARG A 20 21.38 -7.26 22.64
CA ARG A 20 20.47 -6.67 21.63
C ARG A 20 21.09 -5.47 20.91
N ASN A 21 21.97 -4.73 21.57
CA ASN A 21 22.62 -3.56 20.94
C ASN A 21 23.88 -3.92 20.14
N GLU A 22 24.52 -5.06 20.42
CA GLU A 22 25.71 -5.49 19.68
C GLU A 22 25.35 -6.14 18.34
N GLU A 23 24.20 -6.84 18.23
CA GLU A 23 23.76 -7.46 16.96
C GLU A 23 23.42 -6.43 15.88
N ASP A 24 22.80 -5.29 16.24
CA ASP A 24 22.43 -4.23 15.29
C ASP A 24 23.64 -3.41 14.82
N ASP A 25 24.65 -3.21 15.69
CA ASP A 25 25.90 -2.51 15.34
C ASP A 25 26.88 -3.39 14.56
N GLU A 26 26.82 -4.72 14.74
CA GLU A 26 27.65 -5.69 14.02
C GLU A 26 27.08 -5.99 12.61
N LEU A 27 25.76 -6.00 12.45
CA LEU A 27 25.07 -6.08 11.15
C LEU A 27 25.41 -4.93 10.20
N LEU A 28 25.80 -3.76 10.74
CA LEU A 28 26.15 -2.57 9.96
C LEU A 28 27.65 -2.48 9.63
N ARG A 29 28.53 -3.27 10.29
CA ARG A 29 29.99 -3.22 10.05
C ARG A 29 30.50 -4.25 9.04
N GLU A 30 29.72 -5.28 8.70
CA GLU A 30 30.18 -6.32 7.76
C GLU A 30 29.99 -6.00 6.25
N GLU A 31 29.37 -4.87 5.89
CA GLU A 31 29.30 -4.42 4.49
C GLU A 31 30.46 -3.49 4.09
N SER A 32 31.61 -4.10 3.79
CA SER A 32 32.64 -3.69 2.79
C SER A 32 33.18 -2.23 2.81
N PRO A 33 34.48 -2.02 3.09
CA PRO A 33 35.14 -0.73 2.91
C PRO A 33 35.60 -0.57 1.44
N GLU A 34 35.08 0.42 0.70
CA GLU A 34 35.83 1.13 -0.36
C GLU A 34 35.06 2.35 -0.93
N MET A 35 35.65 3.53 -0.65
CA MET A 35 35.59 4.82 -1.34
C MET A 35 34.27 5.26 -2.00
N VAL A 36 33.40 5.86 -1.17
CA VAL A 36 32.34 6.76 -1.59
C VAL A 36 32.76 8.18 -1.18
N ASP A 37 32.48 9.15 -2.04
CA ASP A 37 32.64 10.60 -1.80
C ASP A 37 32.35 10.92 -0.32
N ALA A 38 33.35 11.46 0.39
CA ALA A 38 33.45 11.39 1.85
C ALA A 38 32.12 11.78 2.52
N GLN A 39 31.33 10.78 2.91
CA GLN A 39 30.11 10.97 3.67
C GLN A 39 30.50 11.67 4.96
N LEU A 40 30.00 12.89 5.12
CA LEU A 40 30.34 13.72 6.27
C LEU A 40 29.51 13.21 7.46
N VAL A 41 30.05 12.18 8.12
CA VAL A 41 29.46 11.59 9.32
C VAL A 41 29.98 12.36 10.53
N PHE A 42 29.07 12.97 11.28
CA PHE A 42 29.41 13.64 12.53
C PHE A 42 29.66 12.59 13.62
N THR A 43 30.92 12.45 14.04
CA THR A 43 31.32 11.63 15.19
C THR A 43 31.27 12.40 16.52
N GLU A 44 31.28 13.73 16.43
CA GLU A 44 31.12 14.65 17.54
C GLU A 44 30.03 15.68 17.20
N SER A 45 29.49 16.36 18.21
CA SER A 45 28.46 17.38 18.02
C SER A 45 28.93 18.43 16.98
N PRO A 46 28.15 18.73 15.94
CA PRO A 46 28.58 19.64 14.88
C PRO A 46 28.95 21.02 15.42
N SER A 47 30.01 21.63 14.86
CA SER A 47 30.58 22.89 15.38
C SER A 47 29.64 24.11 15.31
N TYR A 48 28.62 24.06 14.45
CA TYR A 48 27.58 25.10 14.33
C TYR A 48 26.44 24.95 15.37
N VAL A 49 26.44 23.86 16.16
CA VAL A 49 25.47 23.67 17.24
C VAL A 49 26.03 24.27 18.54
N THR A 50 25.49 25.40 18.97
CA THR A 50 26.06 26.21 20.07
C THR A 50 25.30 26.08 21.40
N GLY A 51 24.10 25.50 21.39
CA GLY A 51 23.19 25.42 22.55
C GLY A 51 23.46 24.29 23.57
N GLY A 52 24.51 23.48 23.35
CA GLY A 52 24.88 22.30 24.15
C GLY A 52 25.41 21.15 23.28
N THR A 53 25.88 20.06 23.90
CA THR A 53 26.36 18.87 23.18
C THR A 53 25.21 17.92 22.86
N MET A 54 25.16 17.43 21.60
CA MET A 54 24.21 16.38 21.21
C MET A 54 24.56 15.05 21.87
N ARG A 55 23.53 14.28 22.26
CA ARG A 55 23.72 12.91 22.76
C ARG A 55 23.96 11.93 21.60
N ASP A 56 24.57 10.79 21.87
CA ASP A 56 24.97 9.82 20.84
C ASP A 56 23.81 9.36 19.94
N TYR A 57 22.66 9.06 20.52
CA TYR A 57 21.46 8.68 19.74
C TYR A 57 20.91 9.85 18.89
N GLN A 58 21.14 11.10 19.31
CA GLN A 58 20.74 12.28 18.54
C GLN A 58 21.67 12.49 17.35
N MET A 59 22.96 12.22 17.52
CA MET A 59 23.93 12.23 16.42
C MET A 59 23.67 11.10 15.43
N CYS A 60 23.30 9.91 15.92
CA CYS A 60 22.85 8.80 15.06
C CYS A 60 21.64 9.20 14.22
N GLY A 61 20.62 9.81 14.84
CA GLY A 61 19.45 10.31 14.13
C GLY A 61 19.77 11.42 13.10
N LEU A 62 20.70 12.33 13.42
CA LEU A 62 21.16 13.36 12.48
C LEU A 62 21.90 12.76 11.27
N ASN A 63 22.88 11.88 11.51
CA ASN A 63 23.63 11.21 10.45
C ASN A 63 22.71 10.34 9.57
N TRP A 64 21.68 9.72 10.16
CA TRP A 64 20.67 8.98 9.43
C TRP A 64 19.86 9.88 8.49
N VAL A 65 19.39 11.05 8.95
CA VAL A 65 18.66 12.00 8.10
C VAL A 65 19.55 12.57 6.99
N ILE A 66 20.83 12.87 7.29
CA ILE A 66 21.81 13.32 6.29
C ILE A 66 21.99 12.24 5.21
N SER A 67 22.16 10.98 5.60
CA SER A 67 22.29 9.86 4.67
C SER A 67 21.06 9.73 3.77
N LEU A 68 19.85 9.83 4.32
CA LEU A 68 18.62 9.79 3.52
C LEU A 68 18.53 10.96 2.53
N TYR A 69 18.91 12.17 2.95
CA TYR A 69 18.95 13.35 2.09
C TYR A 69 19.93 13.20 0.92
N GLU A 70 21.16 12.74 1.20
CA GLU A 70 22.19 12.50 0.17
C GLU A 70 21.76 11.44 -0.85
N ASN A 71 20.92 10.49 -0.44
CA ASN A 71 20.36 9.46 -1.31
C ASN A 71 19.05 9.88 -2.01
N GLY A 72 18.57 11.11 -1.82
CA GLY A 72 17.33 11.61 -2.42
C GLY A 72 16.07 10.92 -1.87
N ILE A 73 16.12 10.43 -0.63
CA ILE A 73 15.02 9.71 0.04
C ILE A 73 14.42 10.62 1.12
N ASN A 74 13.10 10.69 1.18
CA ASN A 74 12.40 11.45 2.23
C ASN A 74 12.51 10.73 3.59
N SER A 75 12.84 11.47 4.65
CA SER A 75 13.01 10.94 6.00
C SER A 75 11.79 11.19 6.91
N ILE A 76 11.49 10.24 7.80
CA ILE A 76 10.52 10.42 8.88
C ILE A 76 11.21 10.05 10.21
N LEU A 77 11.43 11.04 11.08
CA LEU A 77 11.94 10.82 12.44
C LEU A 77 10.78 10.45 13.38
N ALA A 78 10.72 9.18 13.79
CA ALA A 78 9.64 8.62 14.60
C ALA A 78 10.07 8.21 16.02
N ASP A 79 11.14 8.82 16.54
CA ASP A 79 11.67 8.56 17.89
C ASP A 79 10.60 8.80 18.98
N GLU A 80 10.77 8.17 20.16
CA GLU A 80 9.92 8.43 21.32
C GLU A 80 9.91 9.92 21.76
N MET A 81 8.86 10.32 22.48
CA MET A 81 8.70 11.69 22.94
C MET A 81 9.82 12.07 23.92
N GLY A 82 10.45 13.24 23.71
CA GLY A 82 11.54 13.73 24.58
C GLY A 82 12.95 13.37 24.11
N LEU A 83 13.11 12.56 23.06
CA LEU A 83 14.43 12.22 22.50
C LEU A 83 15.09 13.35 21.67
N GLY A 84 14.48 14.54 21.59
CA GLY A 84 15.12 15.70 20.95
C GLY A 84 15.11 15.68 19.42
N LYS A 85 14.06 15.14 18.81
CA LYS A 85 13.77 15.25 17.36
C LYS A 85 13.87 16.68 16.82
N THR A 86 13.43 17.66 17.60
CA THR A 86 13.53 19.09 17.24
C THR A 86 14.98 19.50 17.01
N LEU A 87 15.89 19.08 17.90
CA LEU A 87 17.31 19.36 17.77
C LEU A 87 17.90 18.66 16.54
N GLN A 88 17.59 17.38 16.31
CA GLN A 88 18.03 16.64 15.12
C GLN A 88 17.62 17.36 13.82
N VAL A 89 16.38 17.87 13.74
CA VAL A 89 15.88 18.61 12.55
C VAL A 89 16.58 19.96 12.39
N ILE A 90 16.78 20.72 13.48
CA ILE A 90 17.48 22.00 13.44
C ILE A 90 18.93 21.80 12.99
N SER A 91 19.62 20.80 13.55
CA SER A 91 21.00 20.45 13.18
C SER A 91 21.09 20.01 11.72
N PHE A 92 20.10 19.29 11.20
CA PHE A 92 20.05 18.92 9.78
C PHE A 92 19.94 20.14 8.86
N ILE A 93 19.13 21.14 9.20
CA ILE A 93 19.04 22.39 8.43
C ILE A 93 20.35 23.18 8.54
N GLY A 94 21.00 23.18 9.70
CA GLY A 94 22.35 23.72 9.88
C GLY A 94 23.39 23.04 8.98
N TYR A 95 23.32 21.71 8.81
CA TYR A 95 24.14 20.97 7.86
C TYR A 95 23.93 21.44 6.42
N LEU A 96 22.68 21.68 5.98
CA LEU A 96 22.40 22.19 4.65
C LEU A 96 23.07 23.56 4.40
N GLN A 97 22.98 24.47 5.37
CA GLN A 97 23.59 25.80 5.26
C GLN A 97 25.13 25.76 5.32
N HIS A 98 25.71 25.09 6.31
CA HIS A 98 27.15 25.17 6.59
C HIS A 98 27.98 24.14 5.82
N CYS A 99 27.44 22.97 5.52
CA CYS A 99 28.16 21.89 4.83
C CYS A 99 27.80 21.79 3.35
N ARG A 100 26.56 22.11 2.96
CA ARG A 100 26.09 22.07 1.55
C ARG A 100 25.96 23.45 0.89
N ASN A 101 26.15 24.54 1.64
CA ASN A 101 25.99 25.92 1.17
C ASN A 101 24.58 26.21 0.60
N GLU A 102 23.57 25.49 1.06
CA GLU A 102 22.16 25.66 0.72
C GLU A 102 21.49 26.52 1.79
N ARG A 103 21.25 27.80 1.49
CA ARG A 103 20.71 28.78 2.46
C ARG A 103 19.17 28.86 2.51
N GLY A 104 18.47 28.01 1.76
CA GLY A 104 17.00 27.97 1.70
C GLY A 104 16.39 28.63 0.46
N PRO A 105 15.05 28.82 0.44
CA PRO A 105 14.14 28.79 1.59
C PRO A 105 13.69 27.37 2.02
N HIS A 106 13.69 27.11 3.33
CA HIS A 106 13.16 25.87 3.93
C HIS A 106 11.90 26.18 4.75
N LEU A 107 10.79 25.48 4.48
CA LEU A 107 9.52 25.67 5.18
C LEU A 107 9.30 24.60 6.25
N ILE A 108 9.11 25.03 7.50
CA ILE A 108 8.82 24.13 8.62
C ILE A 108 7.38 24.38 9.09
N VAL A 109 6.55 23.34 8.98
CA VAL A 109 5.13 23.41 9.35
C VAL A 109 4.95 22.81 10.74
N VAL A 110 4.61 23.67 11.71
CA VAL A 110 4.41 23.26 13.10
C VAL A 110 3.08 23.80 13.65
N PRO A 111 2.50 23.17 14.68
CA PRO A 111 1.33 23.71 15.37
C PRO A 111 1.51 25.16 15.83
N LYS A 112 0.44 25.97 15.81
CA LYS A 112 0.47 27.39 16.22
C LYS A 112 1.07 27.57 17.62
N SER A 113 0.76 26.67 18.55
CA SER A 113 1.25 26.71 19.93
C SER A 113 2.77 26.50 20.05
N THR A 114 3.38 25.78 19.10
CA THR A 114 4.81 25.46 19.14
C THR A 114 5.65 26.41 18.28
N LEU A 115 5.04 27.33 17.53
CA LEU A 115 5.77 28.29 16.66
C LEU A 115 6.84 29.07 17.43
N GLN A 116 6.46 29.66 18.58
CA GLN A 116 7.40 30.41 19.40
C GLN A 116 8.48 29.51 20.01
N ASN A 117 8.12 28.29 20.39
CA ASN A 117 9.08 27.30 20.90
C ASN A 117 10.11 26.94 19.81
N TRP A 118 9.66 26.64 18.59
CA TRP A 118 10.56 26.34 17.48
C TRP A 118 11.48 27.52 17.16
N LYS A 119 10.97 28.76 17.14
CA LYS A 119 11.82 29.95 16.97
C LYS A 119 12.88 30.07 18.07
N ALA A 120 12.50 29.81 19.32
CA ALA A 120 13.43 29.82 20.45
C ALA A 120 14.48 28.70 20.35
N GLU A 121 14.10 27.50 19.90
CA GLU A 121 15.04 26.39 19.69
C GLU A 121 16.01 26.68 18.53
N PHE A 122 15.56 27.28 17.41
CA PHE A 122 16.46 27.73 16.35
C PHE A 122 17.49 28.74 16.87
N ASN A 123 17.03 29.78 17.56
CA ASN A 123 17.92 30.80 18.15
C ASN A 123 18.87 30.22 19.22
N ARG A 124 18.47 29.13 19.88
CA ARG A 124 19.26 28.48 20.92
C ARG A 124 20.34 27.57 20.34
N TRP A 125 20.01 26.76 19.34
CA TRP A 125 20.90 25.70 18.86
C TRP A 125 21.72 26.12 17.65
N VAL A 126 21.16 26.89 16.72
CA VAL A 126 21.83 27.36 15.50
C VAL A 126 21.39 28.81 15.21
N PRO A 127 21.96 29.82 15.93
CA PRO A 127 21.55 31.23 15.80
C PRO A 127 21.93 31.87 14.46
N ASP A 128 22.79 31.22 13.67
CA ASP A 128 23.26 31.69 12.35
C ASP A 128 22.20 31.52 11.23
N LEU A 129 21.11 30.79 11.51
CA LEU A 129 19.97 30.64 10.60
C LEU A 129 19.00 31.82 10.73
N ASP A 130 18.66 32.44 9.60
CA ASP A 130 17.62 33.48 9.58
C ASP A 130 16.22 32.85 9.60
N VAL A 131 15.53 32.99 10.74
CA VAL A 131 14.23 32.33 11.01
C VAL A 131 13.14 33.35 11.34
N PHE A 132 12.16 33.46 10.44
CA PHE A 132 10.97 34.28 10.63
C PHE A 132 9.69 33.43 10.74
N LEU A 133 8.66 33.99 11.38
CA LEU A 133 7.39 33.30 11.64
C LEU A 133 6.33 33.69 10.62
N LEU A 134 5.90 32.75 9.80
CA LEU A 134 4.74 32.91 8.91
C LEU A 134 3.43 32.68 9.69
N HIS A 135 2.93 33.74 10.35
CA HIS A 135 1.73 33.68 11.19
C HIS A 135 0.78 34.88 10.97
N GLY A 136 -0.52 34.63 10.94
CA GLY A 136 -1.56 35.67 10.78
C GLY A 136 -2.54 35.36 9.65
N ASP A 137 -3.38 36.33 9.31
CA ASP A 137 -4.33 36.23 8.20
C ASP A 137 -3.63 36.28 6.84
N LYS A 138 -4.39 36.04 5.75
CA LYS A 138 -3.82 35.89 4.41
C LYS A 138 -2.99 37.10 3.98
N GLU A 139 -3.45 38.31 4.30
CA GLU A 139 -2.76 39.57 4.02
C GLU A 139 -1.48 39.69 4.83
N ARG A 140 -1.57 39.52 6.16
CA ARG A 140 -0.40 39.57 7.06
C ARG A 140 0.69 38.55 6.72
N ARG A 141 0.31 37.34 6.28
CA ARG A 141 1.29 36.34 5.80
C ARG A 141 1.93 36.74 4.47
N ALA A 142 1.17 37.40 3.58
CA ALA A 142 1.71 37.90 2.32
C ALA A 142 2.66 39.08 2.55
N GLU A 143 2.35 39.97 3.50
CA GLU A 143 3.23 41.06 3.95
C GLU A 143 4.53 40.52 4.55
N THR A 144 4.47 39.62 5.53
CA THR A 144 5.68 39.03 6.14
C THR A 144 6.52 38.26 5.11
N PHE A 145 5.87 37.58 4.17
CA PHE A 145 6.55 36.89 3.07
C PHE A 145 7.22 37.88 2.10
N ALA A 146 6.57 39.00 1.78
CA ALA A 146 7.14 40.07 0.97
C ALA A 146 8.31 40.77 1.68
N GLU A 147 8.13 41.19 2.93
CA GLU A 147 9.16 41.89 3.74
C GLU A 147 10.47 41.11 3.88
N HIS A 148 10.41 39.78 4.08
CA HIS A 148 11.57 38.97 4.46
C HIS A 148 12.20 38.19 3.30
N LEU A 149 11.43 37.80 2.28
CA LEU A 149 11.96 37.09 1.10
C LEU A 149 12.14 38.01 -0.13
N TRP A 150 11.59 39.23 -0.11
CA TRP A 150 11.58 40.13 -1.27
C TRP A 150 11.77 41.61 -0.86
N PRO A 151 13.02 42.12 -0.73
CA PRO A 151 13.24 43.50 -0.31
C PRO A 151 12.79 44.50 -1.40
N GLN A 152 11.53 44.92 -1.36
CA GLN A 152 10.99 46.06 -2.10
C GLN A 152 11.12 47.33 -1.23
N SER A 153 12.35 47.80 -1.03
CA SER A 153 12.61 49.09 -0.38
C SER A 153 12.06 50.29 -1.15
N GLU A 154 11.52 50.11 -2.36
CA GLU A 154 11.02 51.19 -3.22
C GLU A 154 9.49 51.37 -3.21
N GLU A 155 8.71 50.38 -2.73
CA GLU A 155 7.23 50.48 -2.71
C GLU A 155 6.69 50.98 -1.36
N GLN A 156 7.35 50.65 -0.24
CA GLN A 156 6.95 51.10 1.10
C GLN A 156 7.07 52.62 1.30
N ALA A 157 8.02 53.27 0.61
CA ALA A 157 8.18 54.73 0.62
C ALA A 157 6.99 55.51 0.02
N LYS A 158 6.09 54.84 -0.72
CA LYS A 158 4.85 55.44 -1.27
C LYS A 158 3.64 55.27 -0.35
N ILE A 159 3.71 54.38 0.63
CA ILE A 159 2.63 54.13 1.60
C ILE A 159 2.82 55.04 2.82
N ASP A 160 4.06 55.23 3.27
CA ASP A 160 4.40 56.13 4.38
C ASP A 160 4.14 57.62 4.05
N SER A 161 3.82 57.95 2.79
CA SER A 161 3.43 59.30 2.34
C SER A 161 1.91 59.55 2.32
N ALA A 162 1.08 58.68 2.90
CA ALA A 162 -0.38 58.88 2.95
C ALA A 162 -0.85 59.44 4.32
N GLU A 163 -1.62 60.52 4.30
CA GLU A 163 -2.08 61.25 5.50
C GLU A 163 -3.15 60.50 6.32
N LEU A 164 -3.13 60.71 7.65
CA LEU A 164 -4.04 60.10 8.63
C LEU A 164 -5.31 60.94 8.90
N LEU A 165 -6.40 60.26 9.27
CA LEU A 165 -7.72 60.81 9.61
C LEU A 165 -7.76 61.51 11.00
N THR A 166 -8.65 62.48 11.14
CA THR A 166 -8.77 63.44 12.26
C THR A 166 -9.50 62.89 13.51
N GLU A 167 -9.17 63.46 14.68
CA GLU A 167 -9.67 63.08 16.03
C GLU A 167 -11.20 63.18 16.23
N GLU A 168 -11.94 63.79 15.30
CA GLU A 168 -13.40 63.87 15.36
C GLU A 168 -14.07 62.56 14.91
N GLU A 169 -13.49 61.83 13.95
CA GLU A 169 -14.05 60.58 13.42
C GLU A 169 -13.80 59.37 14.33
N THR A 170 -12.79 59.46 15.20
CA THR A 170 -12.53 58.46 16.24
C THR A 170 -13.50 58.55 17.41
N LYS A 171 -14.06 59.75 17.68
CA LYS A 171 -15.00 59.98 18.79
C LYS A 171 -16.43 59.54 18.47
N GLU A 172 -16.87 59.74 17.24
CA GLU A 172 -18.21 59.32 16.78
C GLU A 172 -18.37 57.78 16.78
N LYS A 173 -17.27 57.04 16.58
CA LYS A 173 -17.23 55.58 16.63
C LYS A 173 -17.38 55.01 18.06
N GLU A 174 -16.88 55.72 19.08
CA GLU A 174 -16.98 55.27 20.48
C GLU A 174 -18.37 55.52 21.08
N GLU A 175 -19.05 56.60 20.69
CA GLU A 175 -20.41 56.91 21.17
C GLU A 175 -21.47 55.92 20.65
N LEU A 176 -21.32 55.42 19.42
CA LEU A 176 -22.26 54.49 18.79
C LEU A 176 -22.15 53.03 19.30
N SER A 177 -21.11 52.70 20.08
CA SER A 177 -20.90 51.34 20.60
C SER A 177 -21.68 51.03 21.89
N THR A 178 -22.33 52.01 22.52
CA THR A 178 -22.83 51.88 23.91
C THR A 178 -24.36 51.75 24.03
N GLN A 179 -25.09 51.55 22.93
CA GLN A 179 -26.55 51.31 22.97
C GLN A 179 -26.95 50.08 22.13
N GLY A 180 -27.17 48.94 22.80
CA GLY A 180 -27.71 47.71 22.19
C GLY A 180 -28.28 46.76 23.25
N PHE A 181 -29.57 46.43 23.12
CA PHE A 181 -30.45 45.82 24.13
C PHE A 181 -30.49 44.27 24.17
N VAL A 182 -30.83 43.75 25.36
CA VAL A 182 -30.91 42.34 25.80
C VAL A 182 -32.17 41.60 25.32
N LEU A 183 -32.30 41.37 24.02
CA LEU A 183 -33.35 40.50 23.44
C LEU A 183 -32.80 39.51 22.40
N GLU A 184 -31.48 39.34 22.38
CA GLU A 184 -30.72 38.58 21.38
C GLU A 184 -30.69 37.06 21.65
N SER A 185 -30.85 36.62 22.90
CA SER A 185 -30.54 35.23 23.29
C SER A 185 -31.73 34.25 23.22
N HIS A 186 -32.98 34.71 23.39
CA HIS A 186 -34.08 33.82 23.81
C HIS A 186 -35.25 33.61 22.84
N GLY A 187 -35.38 34.35 21.73
CA GLY A 187 -36.34 34.10 20.64
C GLY A 187 -37.84 34.21 21.00
N TYR A 188 -38.70 34.33 19.98
CA TYR A 188 -40.15 34.53 20.14
C TYR A 188 -40.85 33.26 20.66
N GLY A 189 -41.22 33.26 21.95
CA GLY A 189 -42.10 32.25 22.51
C GLY A 189 -41.79 31.78 23.93
N ASN A 190 -40.62 32.11 24.49
CA ASN A 190 -40.22 31.64 25.82
C ASN A 190 -40.07 32.79 26.82
N MET A 191 -41.20 33.30 27.31
CA MET A 191 -41.26 34.47 28.20
C MET A 191 -40.67 34.23 29.59
N ASP A 192 -40.44 32.97 29.97
CA ASP A 192 -39.88 32.60 31.27
C ASP A 192 -38.35 32.68 31.33
N LEU A 193 -37.65 32.72 30.19
CA LEU A 193 -36.19 32.83 30.11
C LEU A 193 -35.71 34.27 29.86
N VAL A 194 -36.50 35.08 29.15
CA VAL A 194 -36.30 36.55 29.02
C VAL A 194 -36.36 37.25 30.40
N LYS A 195 -37.00 36.59 31.36
CA LYS A 195 -37.14 36.96 32.78
C LYS A 195 -35.81 37.15 33.52
N GLY A 196 -34.73 36.48 33.10
CA GLY A 196 -33.46 36.46 33.82
C GLY A 196 -32.54 37.66 33.55
N ASP A 197 -32.58 38.20 32.34
CA ASP A 197 -31.54 39.12 31.85
C ASP A 197 -31.97 40.61 31.82
N VAL A 198 -33.21 40.93 32.20
CA VAL A 198 -33.74 42.31 32.21
C VAL A 198 -33.86 42.82 33.65
N GLU A 199 -32.84 43.54 34.12
CA GLU A 199 -32.89 44.16 35.46
C GLU A 199 -33.88 45.34 35.48
N GLY A 200 -34.80 45.31 36.46
CA GLY A 200 -35.61 46.47 36.85
C GLY A 200 -37.03 46.60 36.30
N LYS A 201 -37.60 45.60 35.61
CA LYS A 201 -39.01 45.64 35.13
C LYS A 201 -39.85 44.46 35.60
N THR A 202 -41.15 44.69 35.83
CA THR A 202 -42.07 43.65 36.30
C THR A 202 -42.56 42.74 35.15
N PRO A 203 -43.00 41.49 35.43
CA PRO A 203 -43.38 40.50 34.41
C PRO A 203 -44.55 40.93 33.52
N GLU A 204 -45.42 41.79 34.03
CA GLU A 204 -46.58 42.31 33.31
C GLU A 204 -46.19 43.43 32.34
N GLU A 205 -45.22 44.26 32.72
CA GLU A 205 -44.67 45.33 31.90
C GLU A 205 -43.89 44.79 30.71
N VAL A 206 -43.14 43.70 30.86
CA VAL A 206 -42.40 43.06 29.76
C VAL A 206 -43.35 42.46 28.72
N LYS A 207 -44.47 41.85 29.15
CA LYS A 207 -45.52 41.34 28.25
C LYS A 207 -46.26 42.45 27.52
N ALA A 208 -46.57 43.55 28.21
CA ALA A 208 -47.18 44.73 27.60
C ALA A 208 -46.23 45.36 26.57
N TYR A 209 -44.95 45.49 26.91
CA TYR A 209 -43.92 46.06 26.05
C TYR A 209 -43.67 45.21 24.80
N ALA A 210 -43.58 43.89 24.91
CA ALA A 210 -43.44 42.97 23.77
C ALA A 210 -44.62 43.06 22.79
N LYS A 211 -45.85 43.24 23.30
CA LYS A 211 -47.06 43.37 22.47
C LYS A 211 -47.11 44.70 21.72
N VAL A 212 -46.59 45.78 22.33
CA VAL A 212 -46.47 47.10 21.68
C VAL A 212 -45.34 47.11 20.66
N PHE A 213 -44.20 46.50 21.00
CA PHE A 213 -43.04 46.34 20.12
C PHE A 213 -43.43 45.59 18.83
N LEU A 214 -44.13 44.46 18.92
CA LEU A 214 -44.63 43.69 17.76
C LEU A 214 -45.54 44.49 16.82
N LYS A 215 -46.25 45.50 17.32
CA LYS A 215 -47.12 46.34 16.49
C LYS A 215 -46.37 47.46 15.76
N ARG A 216 -45.26 47.92 16.32
CA ARG A 216 -44.56 49.15 15.88
C ARG A 216 -43.10 48.94 15.48
N TYR A 217 -42.57 47.71 15.54
CA TYR A 217 -41.16 47.44 15.23
C TYR A 217 -40.78 47.85 13.79
N LYS A 218 -41.74 47.91 12.86
CA LYS A 218 -41.54 48.40 11.48
C LYS A 218 -41.32 49.92 11.37
N GLU A 219 -41.52 50.67 12.45
CA GLU A 219 -41.21 52.11 12.52
C GLU A 219 -39.73 52.36 12.88
N LEU A 220 -38.97 51.32 13.25
CA LEU A 220 -37.53 51.42 13.53
C LEU A 220 -36.72 51.46 12.22
N THR A 221 -35.69 52.31 12.17
CA THR A 221 -34.75 52.40 11.04
C THR A 221 -34.02 51.08 10.76
N ASP A 222 -33.87 50.23 11.77
CA ASP A 222 -33.19 48.92 11.69
C ASP A 222 -34.17 47.72 11.69
N ALA A 223 -35.44 47.92 11.37
CA ALA A 223 -36.47 46.88 11.42
C ALA A 223 -36.10 45.63 10.59
N ASP A 224 -35.61 45.83 9.37
CA ASP A 224 -35.22 44.74 8.46
C ASP A 224 -34.03 43.93 9.00
N ARG A 225 -33.11 44.59 9.73
CA ARG A 225 -31.95 43.94 10.36
C ARG A 225 -32.39 43.06 11.52
N LEU A 226 -33.30 43.55 12.36
CA LEU A 226 -33.87 42.79 13.49
C LEU A 226 -34.69 41.58 12.99
N GLU A 227 -35.49 41.75 11.94
CA GLU A 227 -36.26 40.66 11.34
C GLU A 227 -35.36 39.57 10.74
N SER A 228 -34.28 39.97 10.04
CA SER A 228 -33.26 39.04 9.53
C SER A 228 -32.54 38.28 10.65
N GLN A 229 -32.24 38.94 11.77
CA GLN A 229 -31.56 38.31 12.91
C GLN A 229 -32.47 37.32 13.66
N ILE A 230 -33.75 37.68 13.87
CA ILE A 230 -34.74 36.78 14.47
C ILE A 230 -34.94 35.55 13.60
N ALA A 231 -35.10 35.73 12.28
CA ALA A 231 -35.23 34.63 11.32
C ALA A 231 -34.00 33.70 11.32
N LYS A 232 -32.78 34.26 11.39
CA LYS A 232 -31.53 33.48 11.54
C LYS A 232 -31.49 32.70 12.86
N GLY A 233 -31.95 33.31 13.96
CA GLY A 233 -32.04 32.67 15.27
C GLY A 233 -33.02 31.50 15.30
N GLU A 234 -34.20 31.67 14.71
CA GLU A 234 -35.22 30.61 14.58
C GLU A 234 -34.78 29.47 13.67
N GLN A 235 -34.13 29.79 12.55
CA GLN A 235 -33.56 28.79 11.64
C GLN A 235 -32.48 27.95 12.35
N LYS A 236 -31.62 28.58 13.17
CA LYS A 236 -30.60 27.87 13.96
C LYS A 236 -31.21 26.93 15.00
N ARG A 237 -32.31 27.32 15.64
CA ARG A 237 -33.04 26.48 16.61
C ARG A 237 -33.75 25.30 15.95
N THR A 238 -34.48 25.56 14.88
CA THR A 238 -35.17 24.51 14.10
C THR A 238 -34.17 23.46 13.62
N ARG A 239 -33.03 23.92 13.11
CA ARG A 239 -31.92 23.06 12.66
C ARG A 239 -31.32 22.20 13.78
N ARG A 240 -31.17 22.72 15.00
CA ARG A 240 -30.68 21.93 16.15
C ARG A 240 -31.67 20.83 16.53
N ASN A 241 -32.97 21.14 16.55
CA ASN A 241 -34.02 20.18 16.88
C ASN A 241 -34.11 19.04 15.84
N GLU A 242 -33.98 19.37 14.55
CA GLU A 242 -33.93 18.38 13.48
C GLU A 242 -32.75 17.40 13.62
N ILE A 243 -31.54 17.93 13.90
CA ILE A 243 -30.34 17.09 14.09
C ILE A 243 -30.52 16.17 15.29
N GLN A 244 -31.06 16.67 16.42
CA GLN A 244 -31.31 15.87 17.60
C GLN A 244 -32.29 14.72 17.30
N GLN A 245 -33.41 15.00 16.62
CA GLN A 245 -34.39 13.98 16.25
C GLN A 245 -33.82 12.88 15.34
N LEU A 246 -32.98 13.25 14.37
CA LEU A 246 -32.31 12.28 13.48
C LEU A 246 -31.31 11.40 14.23
N LEU A 247 -30.55 12.00 15.16
CA LEU A 247 -29.56 11.30 15.96
C LEU A 247 -30.22 10.29 16.90
N ASP A 248 -31.31 10.70 17.56
CA ASP A 248 -32.11 9.84 18.45
C ASP A 248 -32.78 8.68 17.69
N ALA A 249 -33.32 8.95 16.48
CA ALA A 249 -33.89 7.92 15.64
C ALA A 249 -32.85 6.85 15.22
N LYS A 250 -31.65 7.29 14.80
CA LYS A 250 -30.59 6.39 14.34
C LYS A 250 -29.95 5.59 15.48
N LEU A 251 -29.83 6.18 16.67
CA LEU A 251 -29.39 5.46 17.87
C LEU A 251 -30.46 4.47 18.37
N GLY A 252 -31.74 4.79 18.18
CA GLY A 252 -32.86 3.88 18.47
C GLY A 252 -32.84 2.57 17.65
N GLU A 253 -32.19 2.55 16.48
CA GLU A 253 -31.98 1.32 15.68
C GLU A 253 -30.91 0.39 16.30
N CYS A 254 -29.99 0.92 17.11
CA CYS A 254 -28.89 0.18 17.72
C CYS A 254 -29.31 -0.46 19.06
N LYS A 255 -29.87 -1.67 19.03
CA LYS A 255 -30.49 -2.31 20.22
C LYS A 255 -29.55 -2.81 21.33
N GLN A 256 -28.25 -3.03 21.09
CA GLN A 256 -27.41 -3.79 22.05
C GLN A 256 -26.05 -3.17 22.43
N ASP A 257 -25.56 -2.14 21.73
CA ASP A 257 -24.51 -1.21 22.20
C ASP A 257 -24.26 -0.14 21.10
N PRO A 258 -24.72 1.11 21.29
CA PRO A 258 -24.50 2.15 20.30
C PRO A 258 -23.01 2.44 20.01
N GLN A 259 -22.10 2.21 20.95
CA GLN A 259 -20.67 2.49 20.73
C GLN A 259 -19.98 1.48 19.82
N ARG A 260 -20.55 0.29 19.64
CA ARG A 260 -19.99 -0.77 18.78
C ARG A 260 -20.74 -0.93 17.45
N HIS A 261 -22.03 -0.60 17.44
CA HIS A 261 -22.92 -0.90 16.31
C HIS A 261 -23.37 0.34 15.53
N PHE A 262 -23.01 1.55 15.97
CA PHE A 262 -23.35 2.76 15.23
C PHE A 262 -22.45 2.91 13.99
N TYR A 263 -23.04 2.62 12.83
CA TYR A 263 -22.35 2.71 11.54
C TYR A 263 -22.41 4.13 10.95
N ILE A 264 -21.24 4.61 10.54
CA ILE A 264 -21.04 5.91 9.91
C ILE A 264 -20.66 5.68 8.43
N PRO A 265 -21.58 5.89 7.47
CA PRO A 265 -21.26 5.71 6.06
C PRO A 265 -20.35 6.84 5.58
N TYR A 266 -19.05 6.57 5.45
CA TYR A 266 -18.13 7.47 4.75
C TYR A 266 -18.28 7.24 3.23
N GLY A 267 -18.69 8.27 2.49
CA GLY A 267 -18.93 8.16 1.05
C GLY A 267 -17.67 7.77 0.26
N THR A 268 -17.81 6.82 -0.67
CA THR A 268 -16.77 6.43 -1.62
C THR A 268 -16.59 7.51 -2.69
N GLY A 269 -15.60 8.39 -2.49
CA GLY A 269 -15.09 9.31 -3.50
C GLY A 269 -15.74 10.71 -3.52
N GLY A 270 -14.91 11.74 -3.32
CA GLY A 270 -15.26 13.15 -3.57
C GLY A 270 -15.29 14.03 -2.32
N SER A 271 -14.35 14.99 -2.25
CA SER A 271 -14.27 16.17 -1.34
C SER A 271 -14.47 15.99 0.19
N THR A 272 -14.72 14.78 0.68
CA THR A 272 -14.95 14.44 2.10
C THR A 272 -13.79 13.69 2.74
N ALA A 273 -12.94 13.03 1.96
CA ALA A 273 -11.76 12.32 2.47
C ALA A 273 -10.55 13.24 2.73
N LYS A 274 -10.47 14.39 2.05
CA LYS A 274 -9.49 15.45 2.35
C LYS A 274 -10.01 16.28 3.52
N GLY A 275 -9.55 15.96 4.73
CA GLY A 275 -9.88 16.70 5.95
C GLY A 275 -10.49 15.89 7.09
N ARG A 276 -10.27 14.56 7.16
CA ARG A 276 -10.64 13.78 8.35
C ARG A 276 -9.80 14.24 9.54
N VAL A 277 -10.47 14.76 10.57
CA VAL A 277 -9.83 15.28 11.80
C VAL A 277 -9.80 14.21 12.90
N TYR A 278 -10.78 13.30 12.89
CA TYR A 278 -10.95 12.20 13.84
C TYR A 278 -11.01 10.85 13.08
N THR A 279 -10.67 9.79 13.79
CA THR A 279 -10.86 8.39 13.39
C THR A 279 -12.33 7.99 13.52
N GLU A 280 -12.71 6.89 12.89
CA GLU A 280 -14.10 6.42 12.90
C GLU A 280 -14.61 6.09 14.33
N ASP A 281 -13.76 5.54 15.18
CA ASP A 281 -14.11 5.22 16.56
C ASP A 281 -14.27 6.48 17.43
N GLU A 282 -13.45 7.49 17.19
CA GLU A 282 -13.57 8.81 17.84
C GLU A 282 -14.85 9.54 17.40
N ASP A 283 -15.14 9.57 16.10
CA ASP A 283 -16.37 10.15 15.55
C ASP A 283 -17.62 9.45 16.11
N ARG A 284 -17.59 8.11 16.19
CA ARG A 284 -18.67 7.31 16.77
C ARG A 284 -18.89 7.63 18.24
N PHE A 285 -17.81 7.74 19.02
CA PHE A 285 -17.90 8.10 20.42
C PHE A 285 -18.50 9.51 20.60
N LEU A 286 -18.02 10.50 19.85
CA LEU A 286 -18.50 11.87 19.93
C LEU A 286 -19.98 11.99 19.58
N LEU A 287 -20.46 11.32 18.53
CA LEU A 287 -21.86 11.33 18.14
C LEU A 287 -22.77 10.64 19.16
N VAL A 288 -22.33 9.52 19.76
CA VAL A 288 -23.09 8.83 20.81
C VAL A 288 -23.18 9.70 22.08
N GLN A 289 -22.10 10.37 22.48
CA GLN A 289 -22.14 11.26 23.65
C GLN A 289 -22.95 12.53 23.38
N LEU A 290 -22.85 13.09 22.17
CA LEU A 290 -23.64 14.26 21.75
C LEU A 290 -25.14 13.99 21.80
N ALA A 291 -25.58 12.80 21.40
CA ALA A 291 -26.98 12.40 21.52
C ALA A 291 -27.43 12.23 22.97
N ARG A 292 -26.60 11.59 23.79
CA ARG A 292 -26.89 11.32 25.20
C ARG A 292 -27.00 12.60 26.04
N ILE A 293 -26.15 13.58 25.77
CA ILE A 293 -26.10 14.85 26.51
C ILE A 293 -27.11 15.86 25.93
N GLY A 294 -27.37 15.80 24.62
CA GLY A 294 -28.31 16.66 23.90
C GLY A 294 -27.64 17.91 23.33
N ILE A 295 -27.96 18.29 22.09
CA ILE A 295 -27.29 19.37 21.35
C ILE A 295 -27.59 20.78 21.91
N GLY A 296 -28.62 20.91 22.75
CA GLY A 296 -29.16 22.19 23.22
C GLY A 296 -28.69 22.66 24.60
N CYS A 297 -27.87 21.90 25.34
CA CYS A 297 -27.39 22.35 26.65
C CYS A 297 -26.22 23.36 26.51
N ASP A 298 -26.10 24.28 27.46
CA ASP A 298 -25.05 25.31 27.43
C ASP A 298 -23.66 24.75 27.83
N ASP A 299 -23.60 23.51 28.35
CA ASP A 299 -22.41 22.83 28.90
C ASP A 299 -22.04 21.50 28.19
N VAL A 300 -22.65 21.21 27.03
CA VAL A 300 -22.53 19.91 26.33
C VAL A 300 -21.08 19.50 26.10
N TYR A 301 -20.25 20.44 25.68
CA TYR A 301 -18.86 20.18 25.31
C TYR A 301 -17.96 19.88 26.50
N ASP A 302 -18.18 20.57 27.63
CA ASP A 302 -17.43 20.30 28.85
C ASP A 302 -17.78 18.92 29.41
N ARG A 303 -19.04 18.50 29.27
CA ARG A 303 -19.49 17.15 29.63
C ARG A 303 -18.91 16.08 28.70
N ILE A 304 -18.94 16.28 27.38
CA ILE A 304 -18.29 15.36 26.42
C ILE A 304 -16.79 15.27 26.71
N ARG A 305 -16.14 16.39 27.06
CA ARG A 305 -14.72 16.42 27.41
C ARG A 305 -14.42 15.62 28.67
N GLN A 306 -15.28 15.70 29.68
CA GLN A 306 -15.16 14.87 30.89
C GLN A 306 -15.34 13.38 30.56
N GLU A 307 -16.30 13.02 29.72
CA GLU A 307 -16.52 11.65 29.24
C GLU A 307 -15.31 11.11 28.45
N VAL A 308 -14.71 11.91 27.56
CA VAL A 308 -13.48 11.53 26.85
C VAL A 308 -12.30 11.28 27.82
N ARG A 309 -12.19 12.08 28.89
CA ARG A 309 -11.13 11.90 29.90
C ARG A 309 -11.30 10.62 30.72
N LEU A 310 -12.54 10.29 31.08
CA LEU A 310 -12.89 9.13 31.91
C LEU A 310 -12.97 7.82 31.11
N SER A 311 -13.21 7.90 29.79
CA SER A 311 -13.38 6.72 28.94
C SER A 311 -12.11 5.85 28.87
N PRO A 312 -12.21 4.54 29.15
CA PRO A 312 -11.10 3.60 28.96
C PRO A 312 -10.63 3.52 27.51
N LEU A 313 -11.51 3.79 26.55
CA LEU A 313 -11.21 3.76 25.11
C LEU A 313 -10.10 4.76 24.75
N PHE A 314 -10.05 5.90 25.44
CA PHE A 314 -9.06 6.95 25.20
C PHE A 314 -8.01 7.01 26.31
N ARG A 315 -7.82 5.94 27.09
CA ARG A 315 -6.86 5.91 28.21
C ARG A 315 -5.46 6.37 27.77
N PHE A 316 -5.00 5.89 26.62
CA PHE A 316 -3.69 6.19 26.02
C PHE A 316 -3.76 7.15 24.82
N ASP A 317 -4.97 7.55 24.42
CA ASP A 317 -5.16 8.50 23.32
C ASP A 317 -5.08 9.94 23.85
N TRP A 318 -3.86 10.45 23.91
CA TRP A 318 -3.61 11.83 24.33
C TRP A 318 -4.03 12.86 23.27
N PHE A 319 -4.29 12.42 22.04
CA PHE A 319 -4.63 13.27 20.90
C PHE A 319 -6.07 13.79 21.01
N ILE A 320 -7.06 12.92 21.23
CA ILE A 320 -8.44 13.35 21.49
C ILE A 320 -8.58 14.11 22.83
N LYS A 321 -7.76 13.74 23.83
CA LYS A 321 -7.74 14.41 25.15
C LYS A 321 -7.17 15.83 25.10
N SER A 322 -6.26 16.13 24.17
CA SER A 322 -5.59 17.44 24.05
C SER A 322 -6.26 18.40 23.07
N ARG A 323 -6.92 17.90 22.00
CA ARG A 323 -7.59 18.74 20.99
C ARG A 323 -8.86 19.47 21.46
N ASN A 324 -9.52 18.98 22.52
CA ASN A 324 -10.77 19.57 23.05
C ASN A 324 -10.56 20.82 23.95
N THR A 325 -9.54 21.64 23.68
CA THR A 325 -9.12 22.75 24.56
C THR A 325 -9.43 24.16 24.02
N GLY A 326 -9.88 24.32 22.77
CA GLY A 326 -10.05 25.64 22.13
C GLY A 326 -11.50 26.03 21.81
N ASN A 327 -11.94 27.20 22.31
CA ASN A 327 -13.17 27.95 22.02
C ASN A 327 -14.45 27.12 21.70
N SER A 328 -15.28 26.92 22.73
CA SER A 328 -16.55 26.18 22.74
C SER A 328 -17.53 26.57 21.62
N ALA A 329 -17.58 27.84 21.20
CA ALA A 329 -18.56 28.33 20.21
C ALA A 329 -18.26 27.90 18.75
N ALA A 330 -16.99 27.94 18.32
CA ALA A 330 -16.57 27.62 16.96
C ALA A 330 -16.58 26.09 16.69
N LEU A 331 -16.29 25.31 17.74
CA LEU A 331 -16.36 23.85 17.72
C LEU A 331 -17.81 23.34 17.65
N SER A 332 -18.76 24.10 18.23
CA SER A 332 -20.17 23.72 18.22
C SER A 332 -20.76 23.66 16.81
N ASP A 333 -20.34 24.61 15.97
CA ASP A 333 -20.84 24.75 14.62
C ASP A 333 -20.16 23.76 13.67
N ALA A 334 -18.90 23.38 13.92
CA ALA A 334 -18.17 22.38 13.14
C ALA A 334 -18.68 20.96 13.38
N THR A 335 -18.93 20.59 14.65
CA THR A 335 -19.46 19.26 15.02
C THR A 335 -20.90 19.07 14.54
N GLN A 336 -21.73 20.12 14.63
CA GLN A 336 -23.08 20.12 14.07
C GLN A 336 -23.07 20.05 12.54
N ARG A 337 -22.15 20.76 11.86
CA ARG A 337 -21.97 20.65 10.41
C ARG A 337 -21.52 19.24 9.99
N PHE A 338 -20.66 18.60 10.78
CA PHE A 338 -20.22 17.23 10.55
C PHE A 338 -21.36 16.22 10.73
N ALA A 339 -22.11 16.30 11.84
CA ALA A 339 -23.31 15.48 12.07
C ALA A 339 -24.34 15.67 10.93
N MET A 340 -24.55 16.89 10.47
CA MET A 340 -25.47 17.17 9.37
C MET A 340 -24.98 16.61 8.03
N ARG A 341 -23.68 16.72 7.71
CA ARG A 341 -23.13 16.15 6.47
C ARG A 341 -23.25 14.63 6.44
N LEU A 342 -23.13 13.99 7.61
CA LEU A 342 -23.30 12.54 7.77
C LEU A 342 -24.77 12.09 7.75
N LEU A 343 -25.68 12.91 8.26
CA LEU A 343 -27.11 12.58 8.38
C LEU A 343 -27.94 13.03 7.16
N ALA A 344 -27.40 13.89 6.28
CA ALA A 344 -28.08 14.40 5.07
C ALA A 344 -28.53 13.31 4.07
N GLY A 345 -28.02 12.08 4.19
CA GLY A 345 -28.42 10.93 3.37
C GLY A 345 -29.32 9.90 4.07
N TYR A 346 -29.67 10.11 5.34
CA TYR A 346 -30.43 9.14 6.12
C TYR A 346 -31.94 9.32 5.95
N ARG A 347 -32.63 8.29 5.45
CA ARG A 347 -34.10 8.21 5.42
C ARG A 347 -34.54 7.17 6.45
N PRO A 348 -35.37 7.51 7.46
CA PRO A 348 -35.86 6.53 8.41
C PRO A 348 -36.72 5.48 7.68
N LEU A 349 -36.46 4.20 7.93
CA LEU A 349 -37.32 3.13 7.45
C LEU A 349 -38.66 3.23 8.18
N ALA A 350 -39.76 3.32 7.43
CA ALA A 350 -41.10 3.37 7.98
C ALA A 350 -41.35 2.12 8.85
N VAL A 351 -41.58 2.36 10.15
CA VAL A 351 -41.81 1.31 11.16
C VAL A 351 -43.13 0.60 10.87
N GLN A 352 -43.09 -0.55 10.19
CA GLN A 352 -44.15 -1.54 10.31
C GLN A 352 -44.01 -2.20 11.68
N ARG A 353 -44.86 -1.79 12.63
CA ARG A 353 -45.00 -2.45 13.93
C ARG A 353 -45.42 -3.91 13.72
N ARG A 354 -44.48 -4.84 13.83
CA ARG A 354 -44.78 -6.23 14.22
C ARG A 354 -44.48 -6.37 15.70
N THR A 355 -45.55 -6.48 16.48
CA THR A 355 -45.53 -6.87 17.88
C THR A 355 -44.94 -8.26 18.03
N LEU A 356 -43.84 -8.38 18.76
CA LEU A 356 -43.29 -9.67 19.19
C LEU A 356 -43.39 -9.73 20.72
N ALA A 357 -44.20 -10.67 21.19
CA ALA A 357 -44.30 -11.04 22.60
C ALA A 357 -43.00 -11.70 23.08
N PRO A 358 -42.66 -11.60 24.38
CA PRO A 358 -41.47 -12.23 24.91
C PRO A 358 -41.76 -13.72 25.17
N GLN A 359 -41.08 -14.61 24.45
CA GLN A 359 -41.00 -16.02 24.83
C GLN A 359 -39.67 -16.30 25.50
N TYR A 360 -39.76 -16.58 26.80
CA TYR A 360 -38.72 -17.25 27.57
C TYR A 360 -38.72 -18.76 27.31
N ARG A 361 -37.52 -19.33 27.43
CA ARG A 361 -37.15 -20.75 27.63
C ARG A 361 -37.16 -21.71 26.44
N GLY A 362 -36.07 -22.47 26.38
CA GLY A 362 -36.09 -23.84 25.88
C GLY A 362 -34.71 -24.31 25.39
N LEU A 363 -33.92 -24.94 26.26
CA LEU A 363 -33.00 -25.98 25.83
C LEU A 363 -33.88 -27.09 25.22
N ALA A 364 -34.03 -27.05 23.91
CA ALA A 364 -34.76 -28.07 23.16
C ALA A 364 -33.91 -28.44 21.95
N THR A 365 -33.36 -29.65 22.01
CA THR A 365 -32.88 -30.42 20.87
C THR A 365 -33.96 -30.42 19.79
N SER A 366 -33.76 -29.61 18.75
CA SER A 366 -34.45 -29.78 17.48
C SER A 366 -33.38 -30.01 16.42
N GLN A 367 -33.32 -31.24 15.94
CA GLN A 367 -32.68 -31.58 14.68
C GLN A 367 -33.39 -30.77 13.58
N THR A 368 -32.88 -29.58 13.33
CA THR A 368 -33.25 -28.82 12.13
C THR A 368 -32.32 -29.33 11.03
N THR A 369 -32.80 -30.24 10.21
CA THR A 369 -32.22 -30.56 8.91
C THR A 369 -32.38 -29.35 7.99
N ALA A 370 -31.61 -28.29 8.24
CA ALA A 370 -31.32 -27.26 7.27
C ALA A 370 -30.04 -27.69 6.54
N ASN A 371 -30.01 -27.57 5.21
CA ASN A 371 -28.83 -27.83 4.37
C ASN A 371 -27.59 -27.11 4.93
N SER A 372 -26.85 -27.77 5.82
CA SER A 372 -25.59 -27.30 6.37
C SER A 372 -24.56 -27.48 5.26
N GLY A 373 -24.03 -26.37 4.73
CA GLY A 373 -22.95 -26.42 3.74
C GLY A 373 -21.79 -27.27 4.25
N GLU A 374 -21.08 -27.92 3.33
CA GLU A 374 -19.94 -28.75 3.71
C GLU A 374 -18.88 -27.90 4.42
N LEU A 375 -18.47 -28.33 5.62
CA LEU A 375 -17.50 -27.59 6.43
C LEU A 375 -16.06 -27.89 6.00
N TYR A 376 -15.27 -26.83 5.84
CA TYR A 376 -13.83 -26.87 5.57
C TYR A 376 -13.08 -25.89 6.47
N ASP A 377 -11.85 -26.24 6.85
CA ASP A 377 -10.97 -25.30 7.55
C ASP A 377 -10.43 -24.26 6.57
N VAL A 378 -9.98 -24.71 5.40
CA VAL A 378 -9.43 -23.83 4.35
C VAL A 378 -10.08 -24.15 3.01
N VAL A 379 -10.57 -23.12 2.32
CA VAL A 379 -11.05 -23.23 0.93
C VAL A 379 -10.18 -22.37 0.03
N ILE A 380 -9.41 -23.02 -0.84
CA ILE A 380 -8.52 -22.39 -1.82
C ILE A 380 -9.29 -22.27 -3.13
N ILE A 381 -9.47 -21.05 -3.61
CA ILE A 381 -10.19 -20.74 -4.85
C ILE A 381 -9.17 -20.42 -5.93
N GLY A 382 -9.03 -21.32 -6.90
CA GLY A 382 -8.10 -21.24 -8.03
C GLY A 382 -7.07 -22.36 -8.03
N GLY A 383 -7.14 -23.25 -9.03
CA GLY A 383 -6.23 -24.37 -9.26
C GLY A 383 -5.02 -24.04 -10.14
N GLY A 384 -4.54 -22.79 -10.09
CA GLY A 384 -3.29 -22.40 -10.73
C GLY A 384 -2.05 -22.94 -9.98
N PRO A 385 -0.82 -22.61 -10.44
CA PRO A 385 0.42 -23.03 -9.78
C PRO A 385 0.47 -22.68 -8.29
N ALA A 386 0.12 -21.45 -7.91
CA ALA A 386 0.13 -21.01 -6.52
C ALA A 386 -0.93 -21.72 -5.65
N GLY A 387 -2.15 -21.88 -6.17
CA GLY A 387 -3.23 -22.56 -5.44
C GLY A 387 -2.98 -24.06 -5.27
N CYS A 388 -2.49 -24.74 -6.31
CA CYS A 388 -2.07 -26.14 -6.21
C CYS A 388 -0.88 -26.30 -5.28
N ALA A 389 0.08 -25.37 -5.29
CA ALA A 389 1.23 -25.40 -4.39
C ALA A 389 0.80 -25.23 -2.93
N LEU A 390 -0.15 -24.33 -2.63
CA LEU A 390 -0.70 -24.20 -1.29
C LEU A 390 -1.47 -25.46 -0.86
N ALA A 391 -2.33 -25.99 -1.71
CA ALA A 391 -3.09 -27.20 -1.40
C ALA A 391 -2.15 -28.38 -1.08
N ALA A 392 -1.11 -28.56 -1.89
CA ALA A 392 -0.10 -29.59 -1.69
C ALA A 392 0.75 -29.35 -0.43
N ALA A 393 1.12 -28.10 -0.15
CA ALA A 393 1.85 -27.74 1.06
C ALA A 393 1.03 -28.03 2.32
N LEU A 394 -0.23 -27.58 2.39
CA LEU A 394 -1.11 -27.88 3.52
C LEU A 394 -1.42 -29.38 3.66
N GLY A 395 -1.43 -30.11 2.54
CA GLY A 395 -1.57 -31.57 2.50
C GLY A 395 -0.35 -32.32 3.06
N SER A 396 0.84 -31.72 3.00
CA SER A 396 2.11 -32.36 3.36
C SER A 396 2.59 -32.03 4.78
N LEU A 397 1.94 -31.08 5.46
CA LEU A 397 2.31 -30.67 6.82
C LEU A 397 1.55 -31.50 7.87
N ASP A 398 2.28 -32.27 8.67
CA ASP A 398 1.70 -33.18 9.67
C ASP A 398 0.86 -32.45 10.74
N ALA A 399 1.28 -31.25 11.13
CA ALA A 399 0.53 -30.40 12.06
C ALA A 399 -0.89 -30.05 11.54
N LEU A 400 -1.10 -30.12 10.23
CA LEU A 400 -2.35 -29.82 9.55
C LEU A 400 -3.10 -31.08 9.07
N SER A 401 -2.61 -32.28 9.39
CA SER A 401 -3.20 -33.57 8.98
C SER A 401 -4.69 -33.73 9.31
N ARG A 402 -5.16 -33.06 10.38
CA ARG A 402 -6.56 -33.08 10.81
C ARG A 402 -7.46 -32.07 10.10
N MET A 403 -6.87 -31.17 9.32
CA MET A 403 -7.61 -30.11 8.63
C MET A 403 -8.23 -30.63 7.35
N ARG A 404 -9.42 -30.10 7.05
CA ARG A 404 -10.10 -30.34 5.79
C ARG A 404 -9.89 -29.15 4.86
N VAL A 405 -9.22 -29.39 3.74
CA VAL A 405 -8.89 -28.37 2.75
C VAL A 405 -9.70 -28.66 1.47
N ALA A 406 -10.26 -27.62 0.85
CA ALA A 406 -10.85 -27.74 -0.48
C ALA A 406 -10.03 -26.92 -1.49
N LEU A 407 -9.69 -27.52 -2.63
CA LEU A 407 -9.15 -26.81 -3.80
C LEU A 407 -10.24 -26.71 -4.87
N VAL A 408 -10.73 -25.50 -5.12
CA VAL A 408 -11.84 -25.25 -6.06
C VAL A 408 -11.30 -24.63 -7.34
N ASP A 409 -11.58 -25.25 -8.50
CA ASP A 409 -11.20 -24.71 -9.80
C ASP A 409 -12.28 -24.96 -10.88
N PRO A 410 -12.54 -24.00 -11.79
CA PRO A 410 -13.45 -24.20 -12.91
C PRO A 410 -12.91 -25.16 -13.98
N GLY A 411 -11.60 -25.41 -14.02
CA GLY A 411 -10.93 -26.31 -14.94
C GLY A 411 -11.07 -27.78 -14.57
N LYS A 412 -10.33 -28.62 -15.30
CA LYS A 412 -10.32 -30.08 -15.15
C LYS A 412 -9.01 -30.54 -14.51
N LEU A 413 -8.92 -30.39 -13.20
CA LEU A 413 -7.71 -30.73 -12.46
C LEU A 413 -7.42 -32.24 -12.46
N GLY A 414 -8.44 -33.10 -12.57
CA GLY A 414 -8.24 -34.55 -12.72
C GLY A 414 -7.48 -34.93 -13.99
N GLU A 415 -7.81 -34.30 -15.12
CA GLU A 415 -7.06 -34.48 -16.37
C GLU A 415 -5.64 -33.92 -16.26
N MET A 416 -5.47 -32.80 -15.54
CA MET A 416 -4.16 -32.19 -15.30
C MET A 416 -3.25 -33.06 -14.41
N ARG A 417 -3.84 -33.74 -13.42
CA ARG A 417 -3.16 -34.68 -12.53
C ARG A 417 -2.57 -35.87 -13.29
N GLN A 418 -3.29 -36.36 -14.31
CA GLN A 418 -2.86 -37.48 -15.14
C GLN A 418 -2.00 -37.06 -16.34
N TRP A 419 -1.67 -35.77 -16.44
CA TRP A 419 -0.90 -35.26 -17.57
C TRP A 419 0.48 -35.92 -17.66
N THR A 420 0.81 -36.31 -18.89
CA THR A 420 2.13 -36.78 -19.30
C THR A 420 2.68 -35.86 -20.38
N PRO A 421 3.99 -35.61 -20.37
CA PRO A 421 4.60 -34.72 -21.33
C PRO A 421 4.62 -35.31 -22.75
N PRO A 422 4.50 -34.46 -23.79
CA PRO A 422 4.74 -34.89 -25.17
C PRO A 422 6.23 -35.15 -25.39
N ALA A 423 6.56 -36.18 -26.19
CA ALA A 423 7.94 -36.63 -26.38
C ALA A 423 8.81 -35.66 -27.19
N ASP A 424 8.22 -34.94 -28.13
CA ASP A 424 8.89 -34.16 -29.17
C ASP A 424 8.59 -32.65 -29.12
N ALA A 425 7.92 -32.19 -28.06
CA ALA A 425 7.51 -30.79 -27.93
C ALA A 425 7.54 -30.31 -26.47
N TYR A 426 7.61 -28.98 -26.30
CA TYR A 426 7.37 -28.30 -25.03
C TYR A 426 6.19 -27.36 -25.16
N LEU A 427 5.52 -27.12 -24.03
CA LEU A 427 4.39 -26.20 -23.98
C LEU A 427 4.87 -24.75 -23.83
N PRO A 428 4.16 -23.78 -24.44
CA PRO A 428 4.60 -22.38 -24.46
C PRO A 428 4.40 -21.63 -23.14
N ARG A 429 3.65 -22.20 -22.18
CA ARG A 429 3.51 -21.66 -20.83
C ARG A 429 4.54 -22.31 -19.93
N THR A 430 5.59 -21.55 -19.66
CA THR A 430 6.74 -21.97 -18.85
C THR A 430 6.92 -21.04 -17.65
N LEU A 431 7.57 -21.54 -16.62
CA LEU A 431 7.80 -20.87 -15.35
C LEU A 431 9.29 -20.97 -15.03
N GLN A 432 9.81 -19.91 -14.42
CA GLN A 432 11.13 -19.92 -13.81
C GLN A 432 10.94 -20.13 -12.31
N ILE A 433 11.67 -21.08 -11.73
CA ILE A 433 11.64 -21.39 -10.30
C ILE A 433 13.03 -21.12 -9.70
N THR A 434 13.07 -20.31 -8.64
CA THR A 434 14.29 -20.01 -7.88
C THR A 434 14.76 -21.21 -7.06
N SER A 435 16.04 -21.22 -6.66
CA SER A 435 16.58 -22.30 -5.84
C SER A 435 15.93 -22.39 -4.46
N SER A 436 15.52 -21.26 -3.88
CA SER A 436 14.79 -21.22 -2.60
C SER A 436 13.42 -21.91 -2.70
N ASN A 437 12.64 -21.57 -3.73
CA ASN A 437 11.33 -22.15 -3.96
C ASN A 437 11.42 -23.63 -4.30
N LYS A 438 12.39 -24.04 -5.11
CA LYS A 438 12.65 -25.47 -5.36
C LYS A 438 12.98 -26.20 -4.05
N ARG A 439 13.90 -25.65 -3.24
CA ARG A 439 14.27 -26.24 -1.94
C ARG A 439 13.09 -26.38 -1.00
N TYR A 440 12.17 -25.40 -1.00
CA TYR A 440 10.93 -25.49 -0.22
C TYR A 440 10.03 -26.64 -0.71
N LEU A 441 9.83 -26.78 -2.02
CA LEU A 441 9.07 -27.88 -2.61
C LEU A 441 9.75 -29.25 -2.37
N ASP A 442 11.09 -29.32 -2.45
CA ASP A 442 11.88 -30.51 -2.13
C ASP A 442 11.72 -30.90 -0.66
N LYS A 443 11.78 -29.93 0.27
CA LYS A 443 11.60 -30.16 1.72
C LYS A 443 10.25 -30.79 2.05
N LEU A 444 9.22 -30.45 1.28
CA LEU A 444 7.87 -31.00 1.43
C LEU A 444 7.65 -32.30 0.64
N GLY A 445 8.65 -32.82 -0.08
CA GLY A 445 8.50 -34.00 -0.93
C GLY A 445 7.59 -33.78 -2.14
N LEU A 446 7.38 -32.53 -2.55
CA LEU A 446 6.48 -32.17 -3.65
C LEU A 446 7.17 -32.21 -5.02
N TRP A 447 8.45 -31.82 -5.06
CA TRP A 447 9.19 -31.68 -6.31
C TRP A 447 9.41 -33.02 -7.04
N GLN A 448 9.60 -34.12 -6.31
CA GLN A 448 9.84 -35.47 -6.84
C GLN A 448 8.73 -35.99 -7.76
N TRP A 449 7.55 -35.37 -7.73
CA TRP A 449 6.40 -35.72 -8.58
C TRP A 449 6.43 -35.02 -9.94
N CYS A 450 7.33 -34.06 -10.13
CA CYS A 450 7.57 -33.41 -11.42
C CYS A 450 8.45 -34.27 -12.32
N PHE A 451 8.27 -34.14 -13.63
CA PHE A 451 9.14 -34.75 -14.64
C PHE A 451 10.48 -33.99 -14.69
N GLU A 452 11.47 -34.43 -13.92
CA GLU A 452 12.77 -33.77 -13.80
C GLU A 452 13.59 -33.77 -15.10
N ASP A 453 13.40 -34.79 -15.95
CA ASP A 453 13.99 -34.89 -17.29
C ASP A 453 13.59 -33.72 -18.22
N ARG A 454 12.50 -33.02 -17.86
CA ARG A 454 11.98 -31.85 -18.59
C ARG A 454 12.29 -30.51 -17.93
N VAL A 455 13.09 -30.52 -16.87
CA VAL A 455 13.51 -29.32 -16.16
C VAL A 455 14.90 -28.92 -16.61
N GLN A 456 15.06 -27.66 -17.02
CA GLN A 456 16.40 -27.12 -17.33
C GLN A 456 16.89 -26.25 -16.17
N ALA A 457 17.95 -26.72 -15.52
CA ALA A 457 18.73 -25.90 -14.61
C ALA A 457 19.63 -24.93 -15.41
N TYR A 458 19.72 -23.69 -14.98
CA TYR A 458 20.67 -22.72 -15.51
C TYR A 458 21.16 -21.77 -14.41
N ASN A 459 22.42 -21.37 -14.53
CA ASN A 459 23.11 -20.53 -13.55
C ASN A 459 23.77 -19.29 -14.20
N ARG A 460 23.45 -19.03 -15.47
CA ARG A 460 23.99 -17.90 -16.23
C ARG A 460 22.90 -17.21 -17.04
N ALA A 461 22.88 -15.89 -16.95
CA ALA A 461 22.02 -15.03 -17.75
C ALA A 461 22.85 -13.91 -18.40
N VAL A 462 22.62 -13.66 -19.69
CA VAL A 462 23.28 -12.57 -20.44
C VAL A 462 22.23 -11.53 -20.78
N VAL A 463 22.43 -10.31 -20.29
CA VAL A 463 21.52 -9.18 -20.47
C VAL A 463 22.18 -8.12 -21.35
N THR A 464 21.55 -7.74 -22.46
CA THR A 464 22.10 -6.75 -23.39
C THR A 464 21.11 -5.61 -23.68
N ASP A 465 21.64 -4.43 -23.97
CA ASP A 465 20.88 -3.26 -24.39
C ASP A 465 21.13 -2.98 -25.87
N ALA A 466 20.07 -2.96 -26.68
CA ALA A 466 20.19 -2.71 -28.12
C ALA A 466 20.48 -1.24 -28.46
N LEU A 467 20.10 -0.28 -27.62
CA LEU A 467 20.20 1.14 -27.96
C LEU A 467 21.56 1.74 -27.54
N GLY A 468 22.00 1.51 -26.30
CA GLY A 468 23.29 2.01 -25.83
C GLY A 468 24.44 1.00 -25.92
N GLY A 469 24.17 -0.27 -26.28
CA GLY A 469 25.19 -1.29 -26.50
C GLY A 469 25.80 -1.90 -25.23
N GLY A 470 25.26 -1.59 -24.04
CA GLY A 470 25.69 -2.20 -22.79
C GLY A 470 25.38 -3.69 -22.71
N ALA A 471 26.26 -4.46 -22.05
CA ALA A 471 26.06 -5.88 -21.81
C ALA A 471 26.49 -6.26 -20.38
N VAL A 472 25.74 -7.17 -19.77
CA VAL A 472 26.05 -7.77 -18.48
C VAL A 472 25.96 -9.27 -18.58
N ASP A 473 27.04 -9.95 -18.23
CA ASP A 473 27.07 -11.39 -18.07
C ASP A 473 26.95 -11.78 -16.59
N LEU A 474 25.77 -12.24 -16.23
CA LEU A 474 25.41 -12.68 -14.89
C LEU A 474 25.61 -14.20 -14.79
N ALA A 475 26.87 -14.61 -14.67
CA ALA A 475 27.23 -15.99 -14.34
C ALA A 475 27.33 -16.15 -12.82
N ALA A 476 26.61 -17.14 -12.27
CA ALA A 476 26.71 -17.46 -10.85
C ALA A 476 28.14 -17.86 -10.50
N VAL A 477 28.66 -17.26 -9.44
CA VAL A 477 29.97 -17.63 -8.89
C VAL A 477 29.75 -18.79 -7.93
N PRO A 478 30.39 -19.96 -8.15
CA PRO A 478 30.27 -21.09 -7.23
C PRO A 478 30.91 -20.73 -5.89
N LEU A 479 30.08 -20.39 -4.90
CA LEU A 479 30.49 -20.12 -3.52
C LEU A 479 30.09 -21.32 -2.63
N PRO A 480 30.93 -21.73 -1.65
CA PRO A 480 30.59 -22.82 -0.74
C PRO A 480 29.23 -22.58 -0.05
N GLY A 481 28.33 -23.56 -0.10
CA GLY A 481 26.99 -23.47 0.50
C GLY A 481 25.94 -22.66 -0.28
N ARG A 482 26.33 -22.03 -1.39
CA ARG A 482 25.45 -21.18 -2.22
C ARG A 482 25.11 -21.90 -3.53
N ASN A 483 23.83 -22.18 -3.74
CA ASN A 483 23.33 -22.73 -4.99
C ASN A 483 22.47 -21.69 -5.69
N ASP A 484 23.12 -20.84 -6.48
CA ASP A 484 22.49 -19.80 -7.28
C ASP A 484 22.14 -20.39 -8.66
N THR A 485 21.13 -21.26 -8.67
CA THR A 485 20.59 -21.90 -9.88
C THR A 485 19.11 -21.57 -10.02
N ALA A 486 18.66 -21.29 -11.24
CA ALA A 486 17.24 -21.20 -11.57
C ALA A 486 16.82 -22.39 -12.43
N PHE A 487 15.54 -22.75 -12.36
CA PHE A 487 14.98 -23.92 -13.03
C PHE A 487 13.85 -23.49 -13.96
N MET A 488 13.99 -23.79 -15.25
CA MET A 488 12.90 -23.65 -16.21
C MET A 488 12.02 -24.89 -16.19
N VAL A 489 10.72 -24.69 -16.00
CA VAL A 489 9.72 -25.76 -15.85
C VAL A 489 8.46 -25.41 -16.64
N GLU A 490 7.84 -26.39 -17.30
CA GLU A 490 6.51 -26.19 -17.90
C GLU A 490 5.45 -26.00 -16.81
N THR A 491 4.51 -25.07 -17.02
CA THR A 491 3.41 -24.86 -16.06
C THR A 491 2.63 -26.14 -15.78
N LYS A 492 2.39 -26.94 -16.82
CA LYS A 492 1.70 -28.23 -16.69
C LYS A 492 2.50 -29.27 -15.90
N ASN A 493 3.82 -29.28 -16.03
CA ASN A 493 4.69 -30.20 -15.29
C ASN A 493 4.60 -29.92 -13.79
N LEU A 494 4.79 -28.66 -13.37
CA LEU A 494 4.68 -28.28 -11.97
C LEU A 494 3.29 -28.56 -11.39
N VAL A 495 2.22 -28.12 -12.06
CA VAL A 495 0.85 -28.31 -11.57
C VAL A 495 0.48 -29.79 -11.50
N SER A 496 0.85 -30.59 -12.50
CA SER A 496 0.61 -32.04 -12.50
C SER A 496 1.34 -32.72 -11.33
N GLY A 497 2.62 -32.39 -11.10
CA GLY A 497 3.40 -32.91 -9.98
C GLY A 497 2.77 -32.56 -8.62
N LEU A 498 2.38 -31.31 -8.42
CA LEU A 498 1.69 -30.86 -7.19
C LEU A 498 0.36 -31.59 -6.96
N LEU A 499 -0.43 -31.82 -8.01
CA LEU A 499 -1.68 -32.58 -7.91
C LEU A 499 -1.43 -34.06 -7.63
N LYS A 500 -0.40 -34.68 -8.19
CA LYS A 500 -0.02 -36.08 -7.88
C LYS A 500 0.42 -36.22 -6.42
N ALA A 501 1.13 -35.23 -5.89
CA ALA A 501 1.51 -35.20 -4.48
C ALA A 501 0.30 -35.24 -3.52
N LEU A 502 -0.87 -34.73 -3.96
CA LEU A 502 -2.10 -34.81 -3.14
C LEU A 502 -2.56 -36.24 -2.86
N ASP A 503 -2.18 -37.25 -3.65
CA ASP A 503 -2.52 -38.66 -3.37
C ASP A 503 -1.76 -39.23 -2.17
N HIS A 504 -0.66 -38.57 -1.80
CA HIS A 504 0.24 -38.98 -0.74
C HIS A 504 0.19 -37.99 0.44
N SER A 505 -0.83 -37.12 0.48
CA SER A 505 -1.00 -36.12 1.53
C SER A 505 -1.50 -36.74 2.83
N SER A 506 -0.98 -36.23 3.95
CA SER A 506 -1.42 -36.56 5.30
C SER A 506 -2.79 -35.96 5.63
N SER A 507 -3.13 -34.82 5.02
CA SER A 507 -4.39 -34.08 5.24
C SER A 507 -5.45 -34.42 4.20
N CYS A 508 -6.73 -34.25 4.58
CA CYS A 508 -7.86 -34.45 3.67
C CYS A 508 -8.03 -33.23 2.74
N VAL A 509 -7.48 -33.31 1.53
CA VAL A 509 -7.61 -32.29 0.48
C VAL A 509 -8.66 -32.73 -0.56
N ASP A 510 -9.85 -32.11 -0.54
CA ASP A 510 -10.89 -32.32 -1.56
C ASP A 510 -10.62 -31.44 -2.79
N VAL A 511 -10.49 -32.05 -3.96
CA VAL A 511 -10.30 -31.33 -5.24
C VAL A 511 -11.65 -31.17 -5.92
N VAL A 512 -12.19 -29.95 -5.85
CA VAL A 512 -13.49 -29.59 -6.44
C VAL A 512 -13.26 -28.96 -7.81
N GLU A 513 -13.23 -29.79 -8.84
CA GLU A 513 -13.08 -29.36 -10.23
C GLU A 513 -14.41 -29.03 -10.92
N ARG A 514 -14.34 -28.41 -12.10
CA ARG A 514 -15.50 -27.97 -12.92
C ARG A 514 -16.50 -27.12 -12.14
N ALA A 515 -16.02 -26.41 -11.12
CA ALA A 515 -16.82 -25.62 -10.22
C ALA A 515 -16.29 -24.20 -10.16
N ARG A 516 -17.08 -23.25 -10.68
CA ARG A 516 -16.78 -21.82 -10.55
C ARG A 516 -17.47 -21.28 -9.32
N VAL A 517 -16.77 -20.52 -8.49
CA VAL A 517 -17.38 -19.76 -7.39
C VAL A 517 -18.31 -18.72 -7.97
N THR A 518 -19.61 -18.82 -7.73
CA THR A 518 -20.62 -17.86 -8.21
C THR A 518 -20.73 -16.68 -7.27
N GLU A 519 -20.76 -16.95 -5.97
CA GLU A 519 -21.01 -15.98 -4.91
C GLU A 519 -20.29 -16.38 -3.63
N ILE A 520 -19.87 -15.38 -2.86
CA ILE A 520 -19.31 -15.54 -1.53
C ILE A 520 -20.11 -14.63 -0.61
N GLU A 521 -20.73 -15.19 0.42
CA GLU A 521 -21.57 -14.45 1.36
C GLU A 521 -21.00 -14.55 2.77
N ALA A 522 -21.12 -13.46 3.53
CA ALA A 522 -21.05 -13.56 4.97
C ALA A 522 -22.28 -14.33 5.46
N ALA A 523 -22.09 -15.52 6.00
CA ALA A 523 -23.20 -16.33 6.49
C ALA A 523 -23.68 -15.82 7.87
N PRO A 524 -24.91 -16.18 8.30
CA PRO A 524 -25.35 -15.98 9.69
C PRO A 524 -24.50 -16.77 10.69
N SER A 525 -23.89 -17.87 10.24
CA SER A 525 -22.81 -18.57 10.92
C SER A 525 -21.52 -17.76 10.85
N MET A 526 -20.68 -17.85 11.87
CA MET A 526 -19.40 -17.11 12.01
C MET A 526 -18.42 -17.24 10.81
N TRP A 527 -18.67 -18.16 9.88
CA TRP A 527 -17.80 -18.52 8.75
C TRP A 527 -18.45 -18.21 7.39
N PRO A 528 -17.71 -17.61 6.44
CA PRO A 528 -18.21 -17.29 5.11
C PRO A 528 -18.63 -18.55 4.34
N ALA A 529 -19.67 -18.40 3.52
CA ALA A 529 -20.18 -19.45 2.65
C ALA A 529 -19.84 -19.16 1.18
N VAL A 530 -19.26 -20.14 0.50
CA VAL A 530 -18.88 -20.11 -0.91
C VAL A 530 -19.88 -20.95 -1.70
N THR A 531 -20.61 -20.32 -2.60
CA THR A 531 -21.55 -20.99 -3.50
C THR A 531 -20.87 -21.28 -4.83
N LEU A 532 -20.99 -22.52 -5.30
CA LEU A 532 -20.37 -23.00 -6.53
C LEU A 532 -21.40 -23.17 -7.66
N SER A 533 -20.93 -23.13 -8.90
CA SER A 533 -21.77 -23.27 -10.11
C SER A 533 -22.46 -24.63 -10.24
N ASN A 534 -21.98 -25.65 -9.52
CA ASN A 534 -22.59 -26.97 -9.44
C ASN A 534 -23.58 -27.10 -8.27
N SER A 535 -24.03 -25.97 -7.70
CA SER A 535 -24.96 -25.88 -6.57
C SER A 535 -24.43 -26.42 -5.24
N ARG A 536 -23.15 -26.85 -5.14
CA ARG A 536 -22.50 -27.11 -3.84
C ARG A 536 -22.30 -25.80 -3.09
N ARG A 537 -22.46 -25.84 -1.77
CA ARG A 537 -22.21 -24.72 -0.85
C ARG A 537 -21.17 -25.17 0.19
N LEU A 538 -20.04 -24.49 0.22
CA LEU A 538 -18.93 -24.79 1.14
C LEU A 538 -18.88 -23.70 2.22
N GLN A 539 -18.68 -24.05 3.48
CA GLN A 539 -18.39 -23.11 4.55
C GLN A 539 -16.93 -23.24 4.96
N ALA A 540 -16.24 -22.11 5.11
CA ALA A 540 -14.80 -22.08 5.30
C ALA A 540 -14.39 -21.23 6.50
N ARG A 541 -13.51 -21.73 7.38
CA ARG A 541 -12.91 -20.89 8.44
C ARG A 541 -11.98 -19.82 7.84
N LEU A 542 -11.29 -20.17 6.75
CA LEU A 542 -10.43 -19.32 5.95
C LEU A 542 -10.67 -19.56 4.45
N ILE A 543 -10.86 -18.48 3.69
CA ILE A 543 -10.89 -18.49 2.22
C ILE A 543 -9.56 -17.96 1.69
N VAL A 544 -8.93 -18.69 0.78
CA VAL A 544 -7.70 -18.25 0.11
C VAL A 544 -7.99 -17.98 -1.37
N GLY A 545 -7.75 -16.75 -1.81
CA GLY A 545 -7.83 -16.35 -3.21
C GLY A 545 -6.54 -16.65 -3.96
N ALA A 546 -6.61 -17.57 -4.91
CA ALA A 546 -5.55 -17.94 -5.86
C ALA A 546 -6.08 -17.94 -7.31
N ASP A 547 -7.18 -17.22 -7.58
CA ASP A 547 -7.93 -17.18 -8.84
C ASP A 547 -7.47 -16.07 -9.80
N GLY A 548 -6.25 -15.57 -9.60
CA GLY A 548 -5.53 -14.68 -10.49
C GLY A 548 -6.00 -13.23 -10.52
N ALA A 549 -5.60 -12.49 -11.55
CA ALA A 549 -5.77 -11.04 -11.64
C ALA A 549 -7.23 -10.54 -11.54
N SER A 550 -8.21 -11.39 -11.82
CA SER A 550 -9.65 -11.09 -11.77
C SER A 550 -10.35 -11.72 -10.56
N SER A 551 -9.62 -11.88 -9.45
CA SER A 551 -10.07 -12.56 -8.24
C SER A 551 -11.46 -12.14 -7.74
N ARG A 552 -12.35 -13.12 -7.54
CA ARG A 552 -13.67 -12.94 -6.90
C ARG A 552 -13.52 -12.83 -5.38
N VAL A 553 -12.56 -13.56 -4.81
CA VAL A 553 -12.25 -13.52 -3.38
C VAL A 553 -11.81 -12.12 -2.96
N ARG A 554 -10.94 -11.49 -3.76
CA ARG A 554 -10.53 -10.10 -3.55
C ARG A 554 -11.70 -9.13 -3.57
N LYS A 555 -12.62 -9.28 -4.54
CA LYS A 555 -13.82 -8.45 -4.65
C LYS A 555 -14.74 -8.62 -3.44
N TYR A 556 -14.95 -9.85 -2.98
CA TYR A 556 -15.73 -10.14 -1.77
C TYR A 556 -15.12 -9.47 -0.53
N ALA A 557 -13.80 -9.53 -0.40
CA ALA A 557 -13.09 -8.92 0.72
C ALA A 557 -13.04 -7.38 0.68
N GLY A 558 -13.52 -6.75 -0.40
CA GLY A 558 -13.45 -5.29 -0.57
C GLY A 558 -12.03 -4.75 -0.68
N ILE A 559 -11.05 -5.60 -1.03
CA ILE A 559 -9.65 -5.21 -1.14
C ILE A 559 -9.44 -4.50 -2.49
N GLY A 560 -8.99 -3.25 -2.43
CA GLY A 560 -8.66 -2.45 -3.61
C GLY A 560 -7.40 -2.93 -4.32
N THR A 561 -7.22 -2.45 -5.55
CA THR A 561 -6.01 -2.68 -6.33
C THR A 561 -5.52 -1.40 -6.97
N TYR A 562 -4.22 -1.19 -6.97
CA TYR A 562 -3.53 -0.15 -7.73
C TYR A 562 -2.53 -0.78 -8.70
N GLY A 563 -2.05 0.00 -9.67
CA GLY A 563 -1.04 -0.45 -10.62
C GLY A 563 -1.23 0.12 -12.03
N THR A 564 -0.38 -0.30 -12.94
CA THR A 564 -0.28 0.20 -14.31
C THR A 564 -0.65 -0.91 -15.29
N GLU A 565 -1.56 -0.61 -16.21
CA GLU A 565 -1.76 -1.46 -17.38
C GLU A 565 -0.79 -1.02 -18.47
N TYR A 566 0.20 -1.86 -18.77
CA TYR A 566 1.11 -1.59 -19.87
C TYR A 566 0.34 -1.78 -21.18
N ALA A 567 0.52 -0.86 -22.15
CA ALA A 567 -0.01 -1.01 -23.51
C ALA A 567 0.81 -2.05 -24.33
N GLN A 568 1.23 -3.13 -23.68
CA GLN A 568 2.12 -4.15 -24.21
C GLN A 568 1.55 -5.56 -23.94
N TYR A 569 1.92 -6.49 -24.81
CA TYR A 569 1.62 -7.91 -24.68
C TYR A 569 2.93 -8.70 -24.66
N GLY A 570 2.93 -9.80 -23.91
CA GLY A 570 3.98 -10.81 -23.99
C GLY A 570 3.61 -11.85 -25.04
N LEU A 571 4.39 -11.94 -26.11
CA LEU A 571 4.35 -13.00 -27.10
C LEU A 571 5.27 -14.13 -26.64
N VAL A 572 4.74 -15.35 -26.52
CA VAL A 572 5.49 -16.54 -26.13
C VAL A 572 5.41 -17.61 -27.19
N ALA A 573 6.50 -18.37 -27.32
CA ALA A 573 6.63 -19.46 -28.27
C ALA A 573 7.71 -20.43 -27.79
N THR A 574 7.58 -21.68 -28.21
CA THR A 574 8.60 -22.71 -27.98
C THR A 574 9.48 -22.79 -29.23
N LEU A 575 10.77 -22.61 -29.04
CA LEU A 575 11.79 -22.51 -30.07
C LEU A 575 12.61 -23.80 -30.12
N CYS A 576 13.03 -24.19 -31.32
CA CYS A 576 14.04 -25.22 -31.55
C CYS A 576 15.33 -24.51 -31.97
N LEU A 577 16.38 -24.68 -31.19
CA LEU A 577 17.69 -24.06 -31.44
C LEU A 577 18.54 -24.97 -32.33
N ASP A 578 19.47 -24.37 -33.07
CA ASP A 578 20.48 -25.09 -33.84
C ASP A 578 21.55 -25.77 -32.97
N GLN A 579 21.67 -25.35 -31.71
CA GLN A 579 22.65 -25.84 -30.74
C GLN A 579 22.06 -25.93 -29.34
N LEU A 580 22.65 -26.80 -28.49
CA LEU A 580 22.28 -26.89 -27.08
C LEU A 580 22.56 -25.58 -26.35
N ASN A 581 21.65 -25.19 -25.46
CA ASN A 581 21.76 -23.97 -24.68
C ASN A 581 21.42 -24.20 -23.21
N SER A 582 22.25 -23.67 -22.31
CA SER A 582 22.02 -23.62 -20.86
C SER A 582 22.09 -22.21 -20.30
N THR A 583 22.11 -21.18 -21.16
CA THR A 583 22.20 -19.77 -20.78
C THR A 583 20.88 -19.06 -21.07
N ALA A 584 20.37 -18.27 -20.13
CA ALA A 584 19.25 -17.37 -20.40
C ALA A 584 19.75 -16.10 -21.10
N PHE A 585 19.08 -15.65 -22.16
CA PHE A 585 19.42 -14.42 -22.86
C PHE A 585 18.27 -13.44 -22.76
N GLN A 586 18.56 -12.18 -22.44
CA GLN A 586 17.58 -11.11 -22.46
C GLN A 586 18.18 -9.89 -23.17
N ARG A 587 17.46 -9.34 -24.14
CA ARG A 587 17.85 -8.13 -24.85
C ARG A 587 16.76 -7.09 -24.73
N PHE A 588 17.12 -5.87 -24.36
CA PHE A 588 16.20 -4.74 -24.32
C PHE A 588 16.20 -4.01 -25.67
N LEU A 589 15.06 -4.04 -26.36
CA LEU A 589 14.82 -3.30 -27.60
C LEU A 589 13.88 -2.11 -27.30
N PRO A 590 13.90 -1.05 -28.13
CA PRO A 590 12.92 0.04 -28.04
C PRO A 590 11.45 -0.39 -28.05
N SER A 591 11.13 -1.48 -28.77
CA SER A 591 9.80 -2.07 -28.84
C SER A 591 9.39 -2.85 -27.58
N GLY A 592 10.36 -3.16 -26.70
CA GLY A 592 10.19 -3.97 -25.50
C GLY A 592 11.23 -5.09 -25.40
N PRO A 593 11.44 -5.66 -24.19
CA PRO A 593 12.41 -6.73 -23.97
C PRO A 593 12.05 -8.03 -24.69
N VAL A 594 13.07 -8.71 -25.22
CA VAL A 594 12.99 -10.06 -25.76
C VAL A 594 13.88 -10.99 -24.94
N ALA A 595 13.34 -12.13 -24.52
CA ALA A 595 14.04 -13.12 -23.71
C ALA A 595 13.95 -14.52 -24.32
N LEU A 596 15.06 -15.26 -24.25
CA LEU A 596 15.22 -16.64 -24.67
C LEU A 596 15.70 -17.46 -23.47
N LEU A 597 14.83 -18.36 -23.00
CA LEU A 597 15.04 -19.14 -21.78
C LEU A 597 15.31 -20.62 -22.15
N PRO A 598 16.38 -21.24 -21.65
CA PRO A 598 16.80 -22.56 -22.10
C PRO A 598 15.86 -23.68 -21.61
N PHE A 599 15.66 -24.71 -22.44
CA PHE A 599 14.99 -25.97 -22.12
C PHE A 599 15.86 -27.17 -22.56
N PRO A 600 15.64 -28.38 -22.02
CA PRO A 600 16.43 -29.55 -22.38
C PRO A 600 16.22 -29.94 -23.85
N GLY A 601 17.24 -30.56 -24.46
CA GLY A 601 17.14 -31.08 -25.83
C GLY A 601 17.26 -30.02 -26.95
N GLY A 602 17.86 -28.86 -26.65
CA GLY A 602 18.02 -27.78 -27.63
C GLY A 602 16.75 -26.94 -27.85
N PHE A 603 15.76 -27.08 -26.96
CA PHE A 603 14.60 -26.22 -26.97
C PHE A 603 14.85 -24.93 -26.17
N ALA A 604 14.06 -23.91 -26.45
CA ALA A 604 14.01 -22.69 -25.63
C ALA A 604 12.60 -22.10 -25.61
N ASN A 605 12.30 -21.33 -24.58
CA ASN A 605 11.07 -20.55 -24.50
C ASN A 605 11.34 -19.07 -24.80
N LEU A 606 10.58 -18.51 -25.73
CA LEU A 606 10.56 -17.09 -26.05
C LEU A 606 9.61 -16.35 -25.12
N VAL A 607 10.02 -15.19 -24.63
CA VAL A 607 9.12 -14.18 -24.04
C VAL A 607 9.49 -12.84 -24.66
N TRP A 608 8.62 -12.32 -25.52
CA TRP A 608 8.84 -11.05 -26.22
C TRP A 608 7.75 -10.05 -25.89
N SER A 609 8.11 -9.01 -25.12
CA SER A 609 7.23 -7.88 -24.85
C SER A 609 7.21 -6.94 -26.05
N LEU A 610 6.00 -6.65 -26.54
CA LEU A 610 5.75 -5.90 -27.75
C LEU A 610 4.47 -5.07 -27.60
N ASP A 611 4.30 -4.02 -28.39
CA ASP A 611 3.04 -3.28 -28.46
C ASP A 611 1.92 -4.10 -29.13
N SER A 612 0.68 -3.59 -29.06
CA SER A 612 -0.47 -4.30 -29.60
C SER A 612 -0.41 -4.54 -31.11
N GLU A 613 0.26 -3.67 -31.88
CA GLU A 613 0.31 -3.76 -33.34
C GLU A 613 1.30 -4.83 -33.77
N LEU A 614 2.55 -4.74 -33.29
CA LEU A 614 3.63 -5.68 -33.59
C LEU A 614 3.26 -7.10 -33.15
N VAL A 615 2.56 -7.26 -32.02
CA VAL A 615 2.10 -8.58 -31.57
C VAL A 615 1.18 -9.23 -32.58
N GLN A 616 0.28 -8.47 -33.21
CA GLN A 616 -0.61 -9.03 -34.22
C GLN A 616 0.16 -9.41 -35.48
N LEU A 617 1.06 -8.54 -35.95
CA LEU A 617 1.91 -8.80 -37.12
C LEU A 617 2.79 -10.04 -36.92
N LEU A 618 3.45 -10.17 -35.78
CA LEU A 618 4.33 -11.30 -35.48
C LEU A 618 3.56 -12.61 -35.25
N LYS A 619 2.31 -12.52 -34.75
CA LYS A 619 1.44 -13.71 -34.62
C LYS A 619 0.95 -14.23 -35.96
N THR A 620 0.72 -13.35 -36.94
CA THR A 620 0.26 -13.74 -38.28
C THR A 620 1.40 -14.09 -39.23
N ALA A 621 2.64 -13.70 -38.92
CA ALA A 621 3.82 -14.01 -39.73
C ALA A 621 3.99 -15.54 -39.97
N PRO A 622 4.51 -15.96 -41.13
CA PRO A 622 4.92 -17.35 -41.36
C PRO A 622 5.98 -17.81 -40.34
N GLU A 623 6.01 -19.11 -40.02
CA GLU A 623 6.88 -19.65 -38.97
C GLU A 623 8.38 -19.46 -39.26
N GLY A 624 8.80 -19.64 -40.52
CA GLY A 624 10.20 -19.39 -40.94
C GLY A 624 10.61 -17.93 -40.72
N ILE A 625 9.80 -16.99 -41.20
CA ILE A 625 10.04 -15.55 -41.02
C ILE A 625 10.02 -15.17 -39.55
N PHE A 626 9.16 -15.77 -38.73
CA PHE A 626 9.15 -15.51 -37.30
C PHE A 626 10.44 -15.98 -36.61
N ALA A 627 10.99 -17.13 -37.00
CA ALA A 627 12.31 -17.58 -36.51
C ALA A 627 13.42 -16.60 -36.91
N ASP A 628 13.41 -16.11 -38.16
CA ASP A 628 14.36 -15.12 -38.65
C ASP A 628 14.23 -13.78 -37.92
N LEU A 629 13.01 -13.34 -37.63
CA LEU A 629 12.74 -12.12 -36.84
C LEU A 629 13.28 -12.23 -35.41
N ILE A 630 13.20 -13.40 -34.78
CA ILE A 630 13.81 -13.63 -33.46
C ILE A 630 15.33 -13.55 -33.58
N ASN A 631 15.92 -14.21 -34.58
CA ASN A 631 17.37 -14.17 -34.81
C ASN A 631 17.87 -12.75 -35.05
N ALA A 632 17.11 -11.95 -35.81
CA ALA A 632 17.33 -10.53 -36.05
C ALA A 632 17.20 -9.71 -34.76
N ALA A 633 16.15 -9.93 -33.98
CA ALA A 633 15.88 -9.20 -32.73
C ALA A 633 17.00 -9.34 -31.71
N PHE A 634 17.78 -10.43 -31.72
CA PHE A 634 18.94 -10.62 -30.84
C PHE A 634 20.28 -10.08 -31.40
N ARG A 635 20.35 -9.70 -32.68
CA ARG A 635 21.62 -9.33 -33.35
C ARG A 635 21.63 -7.95 -33.98
N LEU A 636 20.56 -7.58 -34.69
CA LEU A 636 20.50 -6.35 -35.47
C LEU A 636 20.30 -5.12 -34.58
N THR A 637 20.60 -3.94 -35.13
CA THR A 637 20.40 -2.67 -34.44
C THR A 637 18.92 -2.25 -34.41
N PRO A 638 18.50 -1.34 -33.51
CA PRO A 638 17.11 -0.88 -33.47
C PRO A 638 16.60 -0.26 -34.79
N ALA A 639 17.45 0.46 -35.51
CA ALA A 639 17.08 1.08 -36.79
C ALA A 639 16.78 0.02 -37.87
N GLU A 640 17.55 -1.06 -37.89
CA GLU A 640 17.33 -2.17 -38.82
C GLU A 640 16.09 -2.97 -38.47
N MET A 641 15.82 -3.18 -37.17
CA MET A 641 14.58 -3.80 -36.73
C MET A 641 13.36 -2.96 -37.12
N GLU A 642 13.42 -1.64 -36.95
CA GLU A 642 12.32 -0.75 -37.36
C GLU A 642 12.08 -0.79 -38.88
N TYR A 643 13.16 -0.87 -39.67
CA TYR A 643 13.05 -1.09 -41.11
C TYR A 643 12.33 -2.41 -41.44
N ILE A 644 12.73 -3.51 -40.81
CA ILE A 644 12.07 -4.82 -41.01
C ILE A 644 10.59 -4.77 -40.59
N TYR A 645 10.27 -4.10 -39.48
CA TYR A 645 8.89 -3.87 -39.07
C TYR A 645 8.11 -3.04 -40.10
N SER A 646 8.73 -2.04 -40.73
CA SER A 646 8.11 -1.28 -41.81
C SER A 646 7.77 -2.12 -43.05
N LEU A 647 8.61 -3.11 -43.38
CA LEU A 647 8.34 -4.07 -44.47
C LEU A 647 7.15 -4.98 -44.13
N LEU A 648 7.08 -5.48 -42.89
CA LEU A 648 5.96 -6.27 -42.40
C LEU A 648 4.64 -5.47 -42.42
N ARG A 649 4.67 -4.20 -42.00
CA ARG A 649 3.50 -3.30 -42.05
C ARG A 649 3.03 -3.02 -43.48
N SER A 650 3.97 -2.95 -44.41
CA SER A 650 3.70 -2.69 -45.82
C SER A 650 3.17 -3.93 -46.56
N GLY A 651 3.16 -5.10 -45.92
CA GLY A 651 2.68 -6.34 -46.52
C GLY A 651 3.58 -6.86 -47.64
N VAL A 652 4.88 -6.56 -47.59
CA VAL A 652 5.87 -7.10 -48.53
C VAL A 652 5.87 -8.63 -48.43
N ASP A 653 6.18 -9.30 -49.54
CA ASP A 653 6.16 -10.76 -49.58
C ASP A 653 7.14 -11.37 -48.54
N PRO A 654 6.76 -12.48 -47.88
CA PRO A 654 7.59 -13.11 -46.86
C PRO A 654 9.00 -13.47 -47.32
N ASP A 655 9.17 -13.89 -48.57
CA ASP A 655 10.46 -14.38 -49.08
C ASP A 655 11.47 -13.23 -49.21
N THR A 656 11.02 -12.06 -49.69
CA THR A 656 11.82 -10.83 -49.73
C THR A 656 12.21 -10.37 -48.33
N ILE A 657 11.29 -10.45 -47.35
CA ILE A 657 11.60 -10.12 -45.96
C ILE A 657 12.65 -11.10 -45.40
N GLY A 658 12.51 -12.40 -45.66
CA GLY A 658 13.48 -13.42 -45.25
C GLY A 658 14.85 -13.18 -45.86
N ALA A 659 14.92 -12.84 -47.16
CA ALA A 659 16.17 -12.52 -47.84
C ALA A 659 16.86 -11.26 -47.26
N GLU A 660 16.08 -10.22 -46.95
CA GLU A 660 16.58 -9.00 -46.32
C GLU A 660 17.15 -9.28 -44.92
N ILE A 661 16.44 -10.05 -44.10
CA ILE A 661 16.92 -10.45 -42.77
C ILE A 661 18.21 -11.28 -42.89
N ALA A 662 18.23 -12.27 -43.79
CA ALA A 662 19.39 -13.12 -44.00
C ALA A 662 20.64 -12.32 -44.43
N TRP A 663 20.48 -11.37 -45.35
CA TRP A 663 21.56 -10.47 -45.78
C TRP A 663 22.10 -9.63 -44.61
N ARG A 664 21.21 -9.03 -43.80
CA ARG A 664 21.63 -8.24 -42.62
C ARG A 664 22.34 -9.07 -41.57
N LEU A 665 21.88 -10.30 -41.34
CA LEU A 665 22.53 -11.22 -40.41
C LEU A 665 23.93 -11.65 -40.88
N ASP A 666 24.14 -11.80 -42.19
CA ASP A 666 25.45 -12.06 -42.78
C ASP A 666 26.38 -10.84 -42.65
N VAL A 667 25.88 -9.64 -42.94
CA VAL A 667 26.63 -8.38 -42.74
C VAL A 667 27.03 -8.22 -41.27
N PHE A 668 26.10 -8.48 -40.33
CA PHE A 668 26.39 -8.47 -38.90
C PHE A 668 27.52 -9.44 -38.53
N ALA A 669 27.46 -10.68 -39.04
CA ALA A 669 28.47 -11.70 -38.75
C ALA A 669 29.86 -11.34 -39.29
N ARG A 670 29.95 -10.75 -40.49
CA ARG A 670 31.22 -10.29 -41.07
C ARG A 670 31.83 -9.11 -40.32
N ASN A 671 30.99 -8.20 -39.84
CA ASN A 671 31.44 -6.99 -39.14
C ASN A 671 31.76 -7.23 -37.66
N ASN A 672 31.26 -8.33 -37.08
CA ASN A 672 31.43 -8.65 -35.66
C ASN A 672 31.93 -10.10 -35.47
N PRO A 673 33.12 -10.45 -35.99
CA PRO A 673 33.65 -11.82 -35.92
C PRO A 673 34.00 -12.25 -34.48
N ASP A 674 34.46 -11.30 -33.66
CA ASP A 674 34.88 -11.51 -32.26
C ASP A 674 34.04 -10.64 -31.30
N THR A 675 32.71 -10.84 -31.27
CA THR A 675 31.91 -10.18 -30.23
C THR A 675 32.32 -10.70 -28.85
N ASN A 676 32.88 -9.83 -28.02
CA ASN A 676 33.10 -10.13 -26.58
C ASN A 676 31.80 -10.48 -25.84
N ILE A 677 30.64 -10.17 -26.43
CA ILE A 677 29.31 -10.45 -25.88
C ILE A 677 28.83 -11.80 -26.42
N LYS A 678 28.47 -12.72 -25.52
CA LYS A 678 27.89 -14.02 -25.87
C LYS A 678 26.49 -13.82 -26.46
N LEU A 679 26.28 -14.28 -27.69
CA LEU A 679 24.98 -14.25 -28.38
C LEU A 679 24.21 -15.56 -28.18
N PRO A 680 22.86 -15.53 -28.24
CA PRO A 680 22.07 -16.77 -28.19
C PRO A 680 22.29 -17.63 -29.43
N PRO A 681 22.17 -18.97 -29.33
CA PRO A 681 22.10 -19.85 -30.50
C PRO A 681 21.00 -19.44 -31.48
N ARG A 682 21.10 -19.84 -32.75
CA ARG A 682 20.09 -19.45 -33.74
C ARG A 682 18.84 -20.30 -33.56
N VAL A 683 17.69 -19.66 -33.74
CA VAL A 683 16.40 -20.34 -33.82
C VAL A 683 16.32 -20.99 -35.20
N ALA A 684 16.29 -22.31 -35.23
CA ALA A 684 16.18 -23.09 -36.48
C ALA A 684 14.72 -23.31 -36.87
N ALA A 685 13.84 -23.54 -35.89
CA ALA A 685 12.42 -23.78 -36.10
C ALA A 685 11.60 -23.42 -34.85
N LEU A 686 10.28 -23.49 -34.98
CA LEU A 686 9.34 -23.34 -33.87
C LEU A 686 8.63 -24.65 -33.61
N SER A 687 8.26 -24.91 -32.36
CA SER A 687 7.29 -25.96 -32.07
C SER A 687 5.93 -25.57 -32.68
N PRO A 688 5.26 -26.47 -33.42
CA PRO A 688 3.98 -26.18 -34.05
C PRO A 688 2.94 -25.66 -33.04
N ARG A 689 2.16 -24.64 -33.43
CA ARG A 689 1.08 -24.05 -32.62
C ARG A 689 1.48 -23.53 -31.23
N SER A 690 2.77 -23.26 -31.00
CA SER A 690 3.26 -22.75 -29.71
C SER A 690 3.05 -21.25 -29.51
N ARG A 691 2.84 -20.47 -30.58
CA ARG A 691 2.73 -19.00 -30.53
C ARG A 691 1.45 -18.54 -29.84
N THR A 692 1.58 -17.92 -28.67
CA THR A 692 0.45 -17.33 -27.92
C THR A 692 0.83 -15.98 -27.35
N SER A 693 -0.15 -15.10 -27.08
CA SER A 693 0.13 -13.81 -26.44
C SER A 693 -0.82 -13.54 -25.27
N PHE A 694 -0.35 -12.73 -24.32
CA PHE A 694 -1.15 -12.30 -23.16
C PHE A 694 -0.85 -10.83 -22.82
N PRO A 695 -1.83 -10.07 -22.31
CA PRO A 695 -1.62 -8.68 -21.93
C PRO A 695 -0.70 -8.58 -20.71
N LEU A 696 0.22 -7.61 -20.73
CA LEU A 696 1.11 -7.34 -19.60
C LEU A 696 0.47 -6.32 -18.67
N ARG A 697 0.42 -6.65 -17.38
CA ARG A 697 -0.16 -5.77 -16.36
C ARG A 697 0.69 -5.83 -15.11
N MET A 698 0.82 -4.70 -14.43
CA MET A 698 1.30 -4.65 -13.07
C MET A 698 0.14 -4.24 -12.16
N ARG A 699 -0.17 -5.05 -11.16
CA ARG A 699 -1.20 -4.76 -10.17
C ARG A 699 -0.77 -5.20 -8.80
N MET A 700 -1.20 -4.47 -7.78
CA MET A 700 -0.95 -4.77 -6.38
C MET A 700 -2.22 -4.50 -5.60
N VAL A 701 -2.45 -5.29 -4.57
CA VAL A 701 -3.53 -5.06 -3.59
C VAL A 701 -3.09 -4.08 -2.51
N ASP A 702 -4.05 -3.44 -1.84
CA ASP A 702 -3.77 -2.58 -0.68
C ASP A 702 -3.36 -3.38 0.56
N THR A 703 -3.82 -4.63 0.66
CA THR A 703 -3.52 -5.59 1.73
C THR A 703 -3.66 -7.00 1.19
N LEU A 704 -2.85 -7.95 1.67
CA LEU A 704 -2.94 -9.35 1.26
C LEU A 704 -4.05 -10.11 2.01
N VAL A 705 -4.62 -9.53 3.06
CA VAL A 705 -5.56 -10.21 3.96
C VAL A 705 -6.75 -9.34 4.33
N ALA A 706 -7.86 -10.01 4.66
CA ALA A 706 -9.03 -9.46 5.32
C ALA A 706 -9.57 -10.49 6.31
N ASN A 707 -10.66 -10.17 7.01
CA ASN A 707 -11.27 -11.11 7.97
C ASN A 707 -11.64 -12.44 7.27
N ARG A 708 -11.01 -13.55 7.69
CA ARG A 708 -11.15 -14.90 7.10
C ARG A 708 -10.81 -15.00 5.61
N VAL A 709 -10.02 -14.05 5.07
CA VAL A 709 -9.59 -14.05 3.67
C VAL A 709 -8.09 -13.80 3.56
N ALA A 710 -7.39 -14.60 2.76
CA ALA A 710 -6.00 -14.35 2.35
C ALA A 710 -5.86 -14.41 0.83
N LEU A 711 -4.96 -13.62 0.25
CA LEU A 711 -4.67 -13.60 -1.19
C LEU A 711 -3.23 -14.03 -1.44
N ILE A 712 -3.02 -14.89 -2.44
CA ILE A 712 -1.70 -15.37 -2.86
C ILE A 712 -1.52 -15.26 -4.38
N GLY A 713 -0.27 -15.07 -4.82
CA GLY A 713 0.09 -14.98 -6.24
C GLY A 713 -0.68 -13.88 -6.99
N ASP A 714 -1.04 -14.13 -8.26
CA ASP A 714 -1.73 -13.18 -9.15
C ASP A 714 -3.05 -12.60 -8.59
N ALA A 715 -3.65 -13.20 -7.55
CA ALA A 715 -4.80 -12.62 -6.86
C ALA A 715 -4.43 -11.40 -5.99
N GLY A 716 -3.22 -11.41 -5.42
CA GLY A 716 -2.65 -10.33 -4.61
C GLY A 716 -1.71 -9.41 -5.39
N HIS A 717 -0.85 -9.95 -6.24
CA HIS A 717 0.12 -9.16 -7.01
C HIS A 717 0.31 -9.74 -8.40
N VAL A 718 0.22 -8.88 -9.42
CA VAL A 718 0.50 -9.23 -10.81
C VAL A 718 1.74 -8.45 -11.22
N MET A 719 2.71 -9.16 -11.77
CA MET A 719 4.02 -8.62 -12.13
C MET A 719 4.23 -8.62 -13.63
N HIS A 720 5.01 -7.66 -14.13
CA HIS A 720 5.55 -7.75 -15.48
C HIS A 720 6.44 -9.01 -15.56
N PRO A 721 6.39 -9.82 -16.65
CA PRO A 721 7.18 -11.04 -16.79
C PRO A 721 8.70 -10.81 -16.90
N LEU A 722 9.16 -9.58 -16.66
CA LEU A 722 10.58 -9.27 -16.62
C LEU A 722 11.20 -10.15 -15.54
N ALA A 723 12.20 -10.92 -15.97
CA ALA A 723 13.01 -11.70 -15.05
C ALA A 723 12.27 -12.85 -14.31
N GLY A 724 11.07 -13.25 -14.79
CA GLY A 724 10.40 -14.47 -14.33
C GLY A 724 9.96 -14.48 -12.85
N GLN A 725 9.83 -13.33 -12.19
CA GLN A 725 9.64 -13.24 -10.74
C GLN A 725 8.20 -13.49 -10.25
N GLY A 726 7.18 -13.35 -11.10
CA GLY A 726 5.77 -13.40 -10.68
C GLY A 726 5.39 -14.67 -9.90
N LEU A 727 5.70 -15.86 -10.43
CA LEU A 727 5.42 -17.10 -9.70
C LEU A 727 6.27 -17.25 -8.44
N ASN A 728 7.54 -16.83 -8.48
CA ASN A 728 8.44 -16.97 -7.34
C ASN A 728 7.94 -16.20 -6.13
N MET A 729 7.38 -15.01 -6.35
CA MET A 729 6.67 -14.26 -5.32
C MET A 729 5.43 -15.02 -4.82
N GLY A 730 4.65 -15.62 -5.72
CA GLY A 730 3.49 -16.44 -5.36
C GLY A 730 3.84 -17.70 -4.56
N LEU A 731 4.93 -18.40 -4.88
CA LEU A 731 5.39 -19.56 -4.10
C LEU A 731 5.97 -19.16 -2.74
N ALA A 732 6.62 -18.01 -2.66
CA ALA A 732 7.08 -17.47 -1.39
C ALA A 732 5.90 -17.00 -0.49
N ASP A 733 4.80 -16.54 -1.09
CA ASP A 733 3.54 -16.32 -0.36
C ASP A 733 2.96 -17.64 0.16
N VAL A 734 2.95 -18.70 -0.67
CA VAL A 734 2.51 -20.03 -0.27
C VAL A 734 3.31 -20.54 0.93
N GLN A 735 4.64 -20.42 0.86
CA GLN A 735 5.54 -20.84 1.93
C GLN A 735 5.21 -20.10 3.24
N CYS A 736 5.11 -18.77 3.20
CA CYS A 736 4.83 -17.96 4.38
C CYS A 736 3.44 -18.25 4.95
N LEU A 737 2.41 -18.32 4.10
CA LEU A 737 1.05 -18.60 4.55
C LEU A 737 0.94 -20.00 5.15
N ALA A 738 1.54 -21.02 4.53
CA ALA A 738 1.56 -22.38 5.06
C ALA A 738 2.24 -22.44 6.44
N GLN A 739 3.37 -21.74 6.63
CA GLN A 739 4.05 -21.65 7.93
C GLN A 739 3.22 -20.95 9.00
N VAL A 740 2.54 -19.84 8.64
CA VAL A 740 1.66 -19.11 9.57
C VAL A 740 0.48 -19.99 9.99
N LEU A 741 -0.11 -20.75 9.06
CA LEU A 741 -1.21 -21.67 9.34
C LEU A 741 -0.76 -22.88 10.18
N GLU A 742 0.44 -23.41 9.92
CA GLU A 742 1.07 -24.45 10.73
C GLU A 742 1.24 -24.02 12.19
N GLN A 743 1.83 -22.84 12.41
CA GLN A 743 2.03 -22.28 13.75
C GLN A 743 0.71 -21.99 14.48
N ALA A 744 -0.27 -21.45 13.75
CA ALA A 744 -1.60 -21.17 14.29
C ALA A 744 -2.33 -22.48 14.68
N ALA A 745 -2.28 -23.50 13.84
CA ALA A 745 -2.87 -24.81 14.14
C ALA A 745 -2.19 -25.48 15.34
N ALA A 746 -0.86 -25.42 15.43
CA ALA A 746 -0.10 -25.96 16.57
C ALA A 746 -0.43 -25.25 17.88
N SER A 747 -0.75 -23.95 17.82
CA SER A 747 -1.09 -23.12 18.99
C SER A 747 -2.60 -23.11 19.31
N GLY A 748 -3.43 -23.76 18.49
CA GLY A 748 -4.89 -23.78 18.64
C GLY A 748 -5.58 -22.45 18.30
N GLU A 749 -4.92 -21.57 17.56
CA GLU A 749 -5.46 -20.28 17.12
C GLU A 749 -6.52 -20.46 16.01
N ASP A 750 -7.41 -19.46 15.84
CA ASP A 750 -8.33 -19.47 14.70
C ASP A 750 -7.63 -19.01 13.42
N LEU A 751 -7.51 -19.92 12.46
CA LEU A 751 -6.80 -19.74 11.18
C LEU A 751 -7.28 -18.53 10.37
N GLY A 752 -8.57 -18.23 10.44
CA GLY A 752 -9.18 -17.11 9.72
C GLY A 752 -9.16 -15.79 10.49
N SER A 753 -8.61 -15.77 11.72
CA SER A 753 -8.57 -14.55 12.53
C SER A 753 -7.61 -13.52 11.94
N ALA A 754 -7.96 -12.24 12.08
CA ALA A 754 -7.12 -11.15 11.60
C ALA A 754 -5.71 -11.18 12.23
N ALA A 755 -5.60 -11.55 13.52
CA ALA A 755 -4.32 -11.61 14.23
C ALA A 755 -3.34 -12.65 13.64
N VAL A 756 -3.85 -13.81 13.19
CA VAL A 756 -3.04 -14.83 12.52
C VAL A 756 -2.65 -14.35 11.12
N LEU A 757 -3.63 -13.88 10.35
CA LEU A 757 -3.41 -13.49 8.95
C LEU A 757 -2.51 -12.25 8.81
N ASP A 758 -2.49 -11.35 9.80
CA ASP A 758 -1.62 -10.18 9.77
C ASP A 758 -0.12 -10.53 9.86
N ARG A 759 0.22 -11.70 10.43
CA ARG A 759 1.61 -12.24 10.39
C ARG A 759 2.05 -12.52 8.95
N TYR A 760 1.15 -13.06 8.12
CA TYR A 760 1.41 -13.27 6.70
C TYR A 760 1.50 -11.94 5.95
N ASN A 761 0.57 -11.03 6.19
CA ASN A 761 0.55 -9.72 5.54
C ASN A 761 1.82 -8.91 5.84
N SER A 762 2.21 -8.79 7.11
CA SER A 762 3.41 -8.06 7.54
C SER A 762 4.71 -8.60 6.94
N GLN A 763 4.84 -9.92 6.77
CA GLN A 763 6.04 -10.53 6.20
C GLN A 763 6.10 -10.43 4.66
N ARG A 764 4.97 -10.54 3.97
CA ARG A 764 4.93 -10.63 2.50
C ARG A 764 4.64 -9.31 1.80
N TYR A 765 3.79 -8.46 2.36
CA TYR A 765 3.33 -7.25 1.68
C TYR A 765 4.50 -6.33 1.28
N VAL A 766 5.36 -6.00 2.23
CA VAL A 766 6.51 -5.10 2.00
C VAL A 766 7.50 -5.70 1.01
N ARG A 767 7.77 -7.02 1.09
CA ARG A 767 8.67 -7.71 0.16
C ARG A 767 8.12 -7.75 -1.26
N ASN A 768 6.82 -8.03 -1.38
CA ASN A 768 6.15 -8.04 -2.68
C ASN A 768 6.14 -6.64 -3.31
N LEU A 769 5.86 -5.60 -2.51
CA LEU A 769 5.92 -4.21 -2.94
C LEU A 769 7.33 -3.77 -3.37
N ALA A 770 8.36 -4.14 -2.60
CA ALA A 770 9.74 -3.83 -2.92
C ALA A 770 10.18 -4.46 -4.26
N MET A 771 9.89 -5.75 -4.47
CA MET A 771 10.21 -6.44 -5.72
C MET A 771 9.46 -5.83 -6.92
N GLN A 772 8.19 -5.47 -6.73
CA GLN A 772 7.41 -4.78 -7.74
C GLN A 772 8.01 -3.42 -8.12
N GLY A 773 8.43 -2.63 -7.14
CA GLY A 773 9.10 -1.35 -7.36
C GLY A 773 10.44 -1.50 -8.09
N ILE A 774 11.20 -2.57 -7.83
CA ILE A 774 12.45 -2.88 -8.57
C ILE A 774 12.12 -3.18 -10.03
N VAL A 775 11.18 -4.09 -10.29
CA VAL A 775 10.82 -4.49 -11.66
C VAL A 775 10.25 -3.31 -12.46
N ASP A 776 9.44 -2.46 -11.83
CA ASP A 776 8.88 -1.27 -12.47
C ASP A 776 9.97 -0.25 -12.85
N LYS A 777 10.91 0.02 -11.94
CA LYS A 777 12.06 0.90 -12.22
C LYS A 777 12.92 0.37 -13.35
N VAL A 778 13.22 -0.94 -13.35
CA VAL A 778 13.96 -1.59 -14.45
C VAL A 778 13.20 -1.39 -15.75
N TRP A 779 11.88 -1.64 -15.77
CA TRP A 779 11.08 -1.44 -16.98
C TRP A 779 11.14 0.01 -17.48
N HIS A 780 10.98 1.01 -16.61
CA HIS A 780 11.05 2.42 -16.98
C HIS A 780 12.44 2.86 -17.47
N VAL A 781 13.51 2.44 -16.78
CA VAL A 781 14.90 2.75 -17.17
C VAL A 781 15.24 2.12 -18.52
N PHE A 782 14.82 0.87 -18.75
CA PHE A 782 15.07 0.18 -20.01
C PHE A 782 14.12 0.58 -21.15
N GLY A 783 12.95 1.13 -20.81
CA GLY A 783 11.99 1.69 -21.77
C GLY A 783 12.28 3.13 -22.20
N ALA A 784 13.21 3.84 -21.55
CA ALA A 784 13.57 5.20 -21.94
C ALA A 784 14.41 5.21 -23.24
N HIS A 785 13.96 6.01 -24.23
CA HIS A 785 14.61 6.15 -25.54
C HIS A 785 15.56 7.34 -25.66
N SER A 786 15.72 8.16 -24.62
CA SER A 786 16.61 9.31 -24.68
C SER A 786 18.07 8.84 -24.73
N GLY A 787 18.85 9.41 -25.67
CA GLY A 787 20.24 9.01 -25.89
C GLY A 787 21.11 9.13 -24.64
N THR A 788 20.87 10.15 -23.81
CA THR A 788 21.57 10.33 -22.52
C THR A 788 21.27 9.19 -21.54
N VAL A 789 19.99 8.81 -21.36
CA VAL A 789 19.63 7.72 -20.44
C VAL A 789 20.16 6.39 -20.94
N ALA A 790 20.09 6.12 -22.25
CA ALA A 790 20.62 4.89 -22.83
C ALA A 790 22.15 4.78 -22.68
N THR A 791 22.87 5.89 -22.83
CA THR A 791 24.32 5.95 -22.61
C THR A 791 24.67 5.69 -21.15
N LEU A 792 24.00 6.38 -20.21
CA LEU A 792 24.20 6.17 -18.77
C LEU A 792 23.88 4.73 -18.35
N ARG A 793 22.78 4.17 -18.85
CA ARG A 793 22.38 2.78 -18.62
C ARG A 793 23.43 1.80 -19.13
N SER A 794 23.98 2.04 -20.32
CA SER A 794 25.01 1.16 -20.88
C SER A 794 26.34 1.25 -20.15
N LEU A 795 26.73 2.46 -19.70
CA LEU A 795 27.85 2.64 -18.78
C LEU A 795 27.63 1.89 -17.46
N ALA A 796 26.43 1.98 -16.89
CA ALA A 796 26.08 1.26 -15.68
C ALA A 796 26.15 -0.26 -15.88
N MET A 797 25.58 -0.79 -16.97
CA MET A 797 25.67 -2.21 -17.33
C MET A 797 27.12 -2.68 -17.44
N ASN A 798 27.94 -1.98 -18.23
CA ASN A 798 29.35 -2.33 -18.41
C ASN A 798 30.17 -2.17 -17.11
N GLY A 799 29.80 -1.23 -16.25
CA GLY A 799 30.37 -1.05 -14.92
C GLY A 799 30.02 -2.22 -13.99
N LEU A 800 28.74 -2.61 -13.92
CA LEU A 800 28.30 -3.83 -13.23
C LEU A 800 29.02 -5.06 -13.76
N ASP A 801 29.30 -5.11 -15.07
CA ASP A 801 30.00 -6.24 -15.69
C ASP A 801 31.40 -6.45 -15.10
N ARG A 802 32.06 -5.36 -14.70
CA ARG A 802 33.42 -5.33 -14.16
C ARG A 802 33.51 -5.48 -12.64
N LEU A 803 32.38 -5.60 -11.94
CA LEU A 803 32.32 -5.68 -10.47
C LEU A 803 31.76 -7.05 -10.00
N PRO A 804 32.62 -8.09 -9.84
CA PRO A 804 32.19 -9.44 -9.49
C PRO A 804 31.41 -9.55 -8.18
N ALA A 805 31.75 -8.74 -7.17
CA ALA A 805 31.07 -8.76 -5.87
C ALA A 805 29.60 -8.32 -5.99
N ILE A 806 29.34 -7.24 -6.75
CA ILE A 806 27.99 -6.73 -6.99
C ILE A 806 27.19 -7.73 -7.82
N LYS A 807 27.78 -8.30 -8.88
CA LYS A 807 27.15 -9.37 -9.67
C LYS A 807 26.72 -10.54 -8.81
N SER A 808 27.61 -11.03 -7.95
CA SER A 808 27.33 -12.18 -7.09
C SER A 808 26.16 -11.87 -6.13
N ARG A 809 26.13 -10.68 -5.52
CA ARG A 809 25.01 -10.23 -4.67
C ARG A 809 23.70 -10.13 -5.46
N MET A 810 23.72 -9.54 -6.66
CA MET A 810 22.53 -9.42 -7.50
C MET A 810 21.97 -10.77 -7.95
N ILE A 811 22.84 -11.67 -8.40
CA ILE A 811 22.46 -13.03 -8.82
C ILE A 811 21.77 -13.76 -7.68
N HIS A 812 22.31 -13.65 -6.48
CA HIS A 812 21.73 -14.29 -5.32
C HIS A 812 20.41 -13.69 -4.89
N ALA A 813 20.30 -12.37 -4.83
CA ALA A 813 19.02 -11.71 -4.55
C ALA A 813 17.93 -12.09 -5.56
N PHE A 814 18.34 -12.38 -6.80
CA PHE A 814 17.44 -12.77 -7.88
C PHE A 814 17.08 -14.27 -7.90
N MET A 815 17.98 -15.12 -7.40
CA MET A 815 17.84 -16.59 -7.39
C MET A 815 17.41 -17.15 -6.02
N GLN A 816 17.24 -16.28 -5.02
CA GLN A 816 16.72 -16.56 -3.68
C GLN A 816 15.22 -16.24 -3.55
#